data_AF-A0A0C5VFT5-F1
#
_entry.id   AF-A0A0C5VFT5-F1
#
_cell.length_a   1.000
_cell.length_b   1.000
_cell.length_c   1.000
_cell.angle_alpha   90.00
_cell.angle_beta   90.00
_cell.angle_gamma   90.00
#
_symmetry.space_group_name_H-M   'P 1'
#
loop_
_entity.id
_entity.type
_entity.pdbx_description
1 polymer ?
#
loop_
_entity_poly.entity_id
_entity_poly.type
_entity_poly.pdbx_seq_one_letter_code
_entity_poly.pdbx_strand_id
1 'polypeptide(L)'
;MTWSQAGYAFSLFNFGGKPADHFQANAPADTVLYFDGKLSTGNNAYASEAGLAQWQQTYQELVDTIAGDSDQARFFLALLDDFVETAAQGDNAVIERYGLNSQMNMAIYMDGLLPVFQFAVKKPQNFMDTLQELEEQTGYKHEVQDLNGHAIWVWEVENKDPGLHFAVSAEKKYVTASFLFGTDSDTRKMQRLALEEDPNTLKDSKQVAELKKKYGFGDPMSGFINLVEVARTILKPEQSSAGKDLLVAFGDEYEPLVSAVCADEMIGMVQGAPRIVAGYRDFKTSKDSFKFDLTTLLEVTDEQSVTDLQKLNGHLSPAASVANGQIVSLAVGLDVANLTPVISNFWNRFVKAEFNCDVLQQAQQEAKNTNPATLSILTAMVQGLKGASMQLFDVQFDKTNQALGGIDALVALSSTSPATLVGLLANVPYLQDVHIPEDGTAVDLDIPYLPEGVKLKAAIKGNNLTVFSGDKAGKAADDLGKEKLNSNGLYSFALDYAKLSALVEDIIPVVGQQTDMEPSSCADVYMSLTGLKSVDMKLMMKQGVNQYGIFTDIQADGKTLKNAKTGQFSPGKYNVSMLDWGCEWLEFGQEEIRKDGTGFYATQDDAQQCEIFKAEYQWQKNGNVLAFTETKNVSRDSCDVPFEEVEPDGYECTIVHSSDNGFDCLFDYGDGEKAVYRYTIR
;
A
#
# COMPACT_ATOMS: atom_id res chain seq x y z
N MET A 1 -7.99 -5.59 8.51
CA MET A 1 -7.41 -5.10 7.24
C MET A 1 -7.15 -3.61 7.40
N THR A 2 -5.89 -3.17 7.46
CA THR A 2 -5.54 -1.75 7.64
C THR A 2 -5.66 -1.01 6.29
N TRP A 3 -5.94 0.29 6.32
CA TRP A 3 -6.04 1.14 5.12
C TRP A 3 -4.77 1.08 4.23
N SER A 4 -3.61 0.73 4.80
CA SER A 4 -2.37 0.50 4.06
C SER A 4 -2.45 -0.70 3.10
N GLN A 5 -3.03 -1.83 3.52
CA GLN A 5 -3.16 -3.03 2.69
C GLN A 5 -4.14 -2.83 1.53
N ALA A 6 -5.21 -2.04 1.74
CA ALA A 6 -6.10 -1.64 0.66
C ALA A 6 -5.38 -0.74 -0.36
N GLY A 7 -4.60 0.25 0.10
CA GLY A 7 -3.80 1.12 -0.78
C GLY A 7 -2.77 0.38 -1.63
N TYR A 8 -2.11 -0.65 -1.08
CA TYR A 8 -1.19 -1.51 -1.83
C TYR A 8 -1.90 -2.35 -2.89
N ALA A 9 -3.05 -2.95 -2.57
CA ALA A 9 -3.85 -3.69 -3.55
C ALA A 9 -4.36 -2.76 -4.69
N PHE A 10 -4.77 -1.53 -4.38
CA PHE A 10 -5.23 -0.56 -5.39
C PHE A 10 -4.10 0.02 -6.27
N SER A 11 -2.83 -0.10 -5.86
CA SER A 11 -1.69 0.43 -6.64
C SER A 11 -1.36 -0.39 -7.90
N LEU A 12 -1.81 -1.65 -7.98
CA LEU A 12 -1.61 -2.55 -9.13
C LEU A 12 -2.55 -2.25 -10.31
N PHE A 13 -3.47 -1.32 -10.11
CA PHE A 13 -4.70 -1.23 -10.87
C PHE A 13 -4.92 0.20 -11.35
N ASN A 14 -4.31 0.52 -12.48
CA ASN A 14 -4.80 1.60 -13.34
C ASN A 14 -6.05 1.06 -14.04
N PHE A 15 -7.11 1.86 -14.28
CA PHE A 15 -8.26 1.47 -15.08
C PHE A 15 -9.12 2.54 -15.90
N GLY A 16 -9.28 2.61 -17.27
CA GLY A 16 -10.44 3.26 -18.04
C GLY A 16 -10.89 2.94 -19.52
N GLY A 17 -12.17 2.78 -19.92
CA GLY A 17 -12.52 2.95 -21.38
C GLY A 17 -13.88 2.48 -21.90
N LYS A 18 -14.11 2.55 -23.23
CA LYS A 18 -15.37 2.16 -23.95
C LYS A 18 -15.92 0.76 -23.65
N PRO A 19 -15.11 -0.25 -23.28
CA PRO A 19 -15.58 -1.50 -22.69
C PRO A 19 -16.43 -1.33 -21.41
N ALA A 20 -16.36 -0.19 -20.73
CA ALA A 20 -17.17 0.15 -19.57
C ALA A 20 -18.67 -0.02 -19.80
N ASP A 21 -19.19 0.34 -20.99
CA ASP A 21 -20.62 0.15 -21.28
C ASP A 21 -21.03 -1.32 -21.34
N HIS A 22 -20.09 -2.22 -21.67
CA HIS A 22 -20.33 -3.66 -21.59
C HIS A 22 -20.21 -4.13 -20.14
N PHE A 23 -19.14 -3.73 -19.45
CA PHE A 23 -18.92 -4.10 -18.05
C PHE A 23 -20.08 -3.66 -17.14
N GLN A 24 -20.60 -2.45 -17.33
CA GLN A 24 -21.74 -1.93 -16.59
C GLN A 24 -23.08 -2.59 -16.99
N ALA A 25 -23.19 -3.16 -18.20
CA ALA A 25 -24.37 -3.94 -18.60
C ALA A 25 -24.38 -5.33 -17.96
N ASN A 26 -23.21 -5.86 -17.58
CA ASN A 26 -23.10 -7.17 -16.94
C ASN A 26 -23.08 -7.08 -15.41
N ALA A 27 -22.88 -5.88 -14.86
CA ALA A 27 -22.81 -5.66 -13.42
C ALA A 27 -24.21 -5.38 -12.83
N PRO A 28 -24.65 -6.16 -11.82
CA PRO A 28 -25.92 -5.91 -11.14
C PRO A 28 -25.97 -4.54 -10.47
N ALA A 29 -27.13 -3.90 -10.48
CA ALA A 29 -27.34 -2.59 -9.86
C ALA A 29 -27.22 -2.62 -8.32
N ASP A 30 -27.47 -3.77 -7.70
CA ASP A 30 -27.32 -4.00 -6.25
C ASP A 30 -25.91 -4.48 -5.86
N THR A 31 -24.93 -4.36 -6.77
CA THR A 31 -23.55 -4.73 -6.47
C THR A 31 -22.99 -3.96 -5.28
N VAL A 32 -22.34 -4.69 -4.38
CA VAL A 32 -21.68 -4.14 -3.18
C VAL A 32 -20.43 -3.34 -3.55
N LEU A 33 -19.76 -3.69 -4.64
CA LEU A 33 -18.53 -3.05 -5.10
C LEU A 33 -18.47 -3.08 -6.62
N TYR A 34 -18.07 -1.97 -7.23
CA TYR A 34 -17.84 -1.87 -8.66
C TYR A 34 -16.67 -0.95 -8.96
N PHE A 35 -15.73 -1.37 -9.80
CA PHE A 35 -14.66 -0.55 -10.37
C PHE A 35 -14.41 -0.95 -11.83
N ASP A 36 -14.24 0.04 -12.72
CA ASP A 36 -13.97 -0.20 -14.14
C ASP A 36 -12.78 0.55 -14.71
N GLY A 37 -12.21 -0.06 -15.77
CA GLY A 37 -11.41 0.62 -16.77
C GLY A 37 -10.25 -0.09 -17.61
N LYS A 38 -8.91 -0.08 -17.32
CA LYS A 38 -7.58 -0.12 -18.10
C LYS A 38 -6.34 -0.49 -17.22
N LEU A 39 -6.02 -1.76 -17.05
CA LEU A 39 -4.82 -2.20 -16.34
C LEU A 39 -3.53 -1.53 -16.89
N SER A 40 -2.56 -1.21 -16.03
CA SER A 40 -1.22 -0.77 -16.44
C SER A 40 -0.22 -1.18 -15.36
N THR A 41 0.93 -1.69 -15.80
CA THR A 41 2.01 -2.22 -14.95
C THR A 41 3.25 -1.35 -14.96
N GLY A 42 3.31 -0.34 -15.85
CA GLY A 42 4.49 0.48 -16.11
C GLY A 42 5.08 1.30 -14.96
N ASN A 43 4.50 1.30 -13.75
CA ASN A 43 5.06 2.00 -12.58
C ASN A 43 4.89 1.24 -11.25
N ASN A 44 4.69 -0.09 -11.30
CA ASN A 44 4.48 -0.87 -10.07
C ASN A 44 5.81 -1.07 -9.34
N ALA A 45 5.83 -0.92 -8.01
CA ALA A 45 7.01 -1.20 -7.18
C ALA A 45 7.52 -2.65 -7.36
N TYR A 46 6.62 -3.59 -7.70
CA TYR A 46 6.92 -4.98 -8.06
C TYR A 46 7.66 -5.14 -9.38
N ALA A 47 7.78 -4.10 -10.23
CA ALA A 47 8.60 -4.15 -11.43
C ALA A 47 10.10 -3.92 -11.13
N SER A 48 10.46 -3.61 -9.89
CA SER A 48 11.87 -3.55 -9.45
C SER A 48 12.40 -4.94 -9.08
N GLU A 49 13.72 -5.14 -9.14
CA GLU A 49 14.36 -6.39 -8.70
C GLU A 49 14.02 -6.72 -7.25
N ALA A 50 14.12 -5.73 -6.36
CA ALA A 50 13.75 -5.89 -4.95
C ALA A 50 12.25 -6.17 -4.76
N GLY A 51 11.38 -5.53 -5.53
CA GLY A 51 9.94 -5.78 -5.50
C GLY A 51 9.57 -7.19 -5.99
N LEU A 52 10.25 -7.69 -7.03
CA LEU A 52 10.13 -9.08 -7.49
C LEU A 52 10.66 -10.07 -6.46
N ALA A 53 11.83 -9.82 -5.87
CA ALA A 53 12.40 -10.69 -4.86
C ALA A 53 11.51 -10.76 -3.60
N GLN A 54 10.97 -9.62 -3.16
CA GLN A 54 10.00 -9.57 -2.07
C GLN A 54 8.71 -10.33 -2.43
N TRP A 55 8.24 -10.18 -3.66
CA TRP A 55 7.10 -10.95 -4.16
C TRP A 55 7.39 -12.45 -4.13
N GLN A 56 8.55 -12.91 -4.60
CA GLN A 56 8.93 -14.32 -4.57
C GLN A 56 8.98 -14.88 -3.15
N GLN A 57 9.51 -14.13 -2.18
CA GLN A 57 9.45 -14.54 -0.77
C GLN A 57 8.02 -14.64 -0.27
N THR A 58 7.21 -13.61 -0.52
CA THR A 58 5.79 -13.59 -0.12
C THR A 58 5.03 -14.73 -0.78
N TYR A 59 5.35 -15.04 -2.03
CA TYR A 59 4.76 -16.14 -2.78
C TYR A 59 5.07 -17.48 -2.12
N GLN A 60 6.32 -17.74 -1.73
CA GLN A 60 6.68 -18.97 -1.02
C GLN A 60 5.96 -19.08 0.33
N GLU A 61 5.90 -18.00 1.10
CA GLU A 61 5.13 -17.97 2.36
C GLU A 61 3.63 -18.26 2.14
N LEU A 62 3.05 -17.73 1.05
CA LEU A 62 1.67 -18.00 0.67
C LEU A 62 1.48 -19.47 0.25
N VAL A 63 2.44 -20.05 -0.47
CA VAL A 63 2.42 -21.48 -0.82
C VAL A 63 2.45 -22.33 0.45
N ASP A 64 3.34 -22.05 1.38
CA ASP A 64 3.45 -22.81 2.63
C ASP A 64 2.23 -22.64 3.55
N THR A 65 1.68 -21.43 3.63
CA THR A 65 0.60 -21.09 4.57
C THR A 65 -0.79 -21.39 4.03
N ILE A 66 -1.05 -21.02 2.77
CA ILE A 66 -2.37 -21.11 2.15
C ILE A 66 -2.48 -22.40 1.35
N ALA A 67 -1.45 -22.71 0.55
CA ALA A 67 -1.54 -23.86 -0.32
C ALA A 67 -1.37 -25.16 0.43
N GLY A 68 -0.35 -25.28 1.29
CA GLY A 68 -0.04 -26.57 1.92
C GLY A 68 -0.02 -27.68 0.87
N ASP A 69 -0.90 -28.68 1.01
CA ASP A 69 -1.09 -29.79 0.06
C ASP A 69 -2.26 -29.58 -0.94
N SER A 70 -2.91 -28.42 -0.98
CA SER A 70 -4.03 -28.13 -1.89
C SER A 70 -3.55 -27.74 -3.29
N ASP A 71 -3.77 -28.63 -4.26
CA ASP A 71 -3.52 -28.37 -5.68
C ASP A 71 -4.34 -27.16 -6.19
N GLN A 72 -5.55 -26.94 -5.65
CA GLN A 72 -6.40 -25.79 -5.96
C GLN A 72 -5.70 -24.47 -5.59
N ALA A 73 -5.23 -24.37 -4.35
CA ALA A 73 -4.57 -23.18 -3.87
C ALA A 73 -3.24 -22.93 -4.61
N ARG A 74 -2.48 -23.99 -4.94
CA ARG A 74 -1.27 -23.89 -5.77
C ARG A 74 -1.57 -23.32 -7.15
N PHE A 75 -2.66 -23.73 -7.79
CA PHE A 75 -3.08 -23.18 -9.09
C PHE A 75 -3.36 -21.67 -9.04
N PHE A 76 -4.14 -21.20 -8.07
CA PHE A 76 -4.44 -19.76 -7.96
C PHE A 76 -3.23 -18.92 -7.59
N LEU A 77 -2.34 -19.45 -6.74
CA LEU A 77 -1.08 -18.79 -6.46
C LEU A 77 -0.20 -18.72 -7.71
N ALA A 78 -0.05 -19.81 -8.47
CA ALA A 78 0.73 -19.82 -9.71
C ALA A 78 0.19 -18.84 -10.76
N LEU A 79 -1.13 -18.68 -10.87
CA LEU A 79 -1.73 -17.65 -11.72
C LEU A 79 -1.35 -16.22 -11.28
N LEU A 80 -1.37 -15.97 -9.97
CA LEU A 80 -0.98 -14.67 -9.43
C LEU A 80 0.51 -14.40 -9.64
N ASP A 81 1.35 -15.41 -9.49
CA ASP A 81 2.80 -15.35 -9.74
C ASP A 81 3.13 -15.06 -11.20
N ASP A 82 2.57 -15.83 -12.15
CA ASP A 82 2.73 -15.59 -13.59
C ASP A 82 2.31 -14.16 -13.97
N PHE A 83 1.22 -13.66 -13.37
CA PHE A 83 0.77 -12.29 -13.60
C PHE A 83 1.81 -11.27 -13.11
N VAL A 84 2.33 -11.42 -11.89
CA VAL A 84 3.31 -10.49 -11.31
C VAL A 84 4.63 -10.51 -12.08
N GLU A 85 5.15 -11.70 -12.41
CA GLU A 85 6.37 -11.85 -13.21
C GLU A 85 6.20 -11.24 -14.62
N THR A 86 5.06 -11.46 -15.26
CA THR A 86 4.75 -10.87 -16.56
C THR A 86 4.58 -9.35 -16.44
N ALA A 87 3.93 -8.87 -15.38
CA ALA A 87 3.73 -7.44 -15.13
C ALA A 87 5.04 -6.68 -14.96
N ALA A 88 6.04 -7.30 -14.32
CA ALA A 88 7.37 -6.73 -14.17
C ALA A 88 8.13 -6.56 -15.50
N GLN A 89 7.75 -7.30 -16.54
CA GLN A 89 8.27 -7.14 -17.91
C GLN A 89 7.56 -5.99 -18.68
N GLY A 90 6.50 -5.41 -18.10
CA GLY A 90 5.78 -4.25 -18.59
C GLY A 90 4.48 -4.57 -19.35
N ASP A 91 3.66 -3.55 -19.59
CA ASP A 91 2.30 -3.66 -20.15
C ASP A 91 2.22 -4.53 -21.41
N ASN A 92 3.20 -4.45 -22.31
CA ASN A 92 3.21 -5.24 -23.55
C ASN A 92 3.32 -6.75 -23.28
N ALA A 93 4.13 -7.16 -22.29
CA ALA A 93 4.26 -8.57 -21.93
C ALA A 93 2.92 -9.10 -21.41
N VAL A 94 2.22 -8.34 -20.56
CA VAL A 94 0.89 -8.71 -20.04
C VAL A 94 -0.14 -8.77 -21.17
N ILE A 95 -0.14 -7.81 -22.09
CA ILE A 95 -1.01 -7.81 -23.27
C ILE A 95 -0.80 -9.06 -24.12
N GLU A 96 0.45 -9.47 -24.32
CA GLU A 96 0.79 -10.63 -25.14
C GLU A 96 0.46 -11.95 -24.44
N ARG A 97 0.87 -12.11 -23.17
CA ARG A 97 0.63 -13.29 -22.33
C ARG A 97 -0.85 -13.59 -22.20
N TYR A 98 -1.64 -12.60 -21.78
CA TYR A 98 -3.07 -12.78 -21.48
C TYR A 98 -4.01 -12.40 -22.65
N GLY A 99 -3.45 -12.00 -23.79
CA GLY A 99 -4.24 -11.64 -24.97
C GLY A 99 -5.14 -10.41 -24.78
N LEU A 100 -4.81 -9.54 -23.82
CA LEU A 100 -5.59 -8.35 -23.48
C LEU A 100 -5.68 -7.38 -24.66
N ASN A 101 -6.64 -6.46 -24.62
CA ASN A 101 -6.64 -5.36 -25.56
C ASN A 101 -5.49 -4.39 -25.27
N SER A 102 -5.16 -3.51 -26.22
CA SER A 102 -4.01 -2.58 -26.09
C SER A 102 -4.23 -1.43 -25.10
N GLN A 103 -5.39 -1.39 -24.44
CA GLN A 103 -5.70 -0.46 -23.35
C GLN A 103 -5.89 -1.24 -22.04
N MET A 104 -5.67 -2.56 -22.08
CA MET A 104 -5.88 -3.55 -21.02
C MET A 104 -7.17 -3.32 -20.24
N ASN A 105 -8.28 -3.06 -20.95
CA ASN A 105 -9.51 -2.68 -20.27
C ASN A 105 -10.04 -3.81 -19.38
N MET A 106 -10.48 -3.51 -18.16
CA MET A 106 -11.08 -4.50 -17.26
C MET A 106 -12.10 -3.91 -16.29
N ALA A 107 -12.85 -4.74 -15.59
CA ALA A 107 -13.69 -4.36 -14.46
C ALA A 107 -13.64 -5.42 -13.37
N ILE A 108 -13.81 -4.97 -12.12
CA ILE A 108 -14.04 -5.83 -10.96
C ILE A 108 -15.34 -5.39 -10.29
N TYR A 109 -16.22 -6.35 -10.02
CA TYR A 109 -17.44 -6.09 -9.30
C TYR A 109 -17.93 -7.32 -8.55
N MET A 110 -18.89 -7.12 -7.65
CA MET A 110 -19.50 -8.24 -6.92
C MET A 110 -20.82 -8.60 -7.59
N ASP A 111 -21.01 -9.88 -7.92
CA ASP A 111 -22.34 -10.40 -8.24
C ASP A 111 -22.81 -11.29 -7.09
N GLY A 112 -23.61 -10.68 -6.22
CA GLY A 112 -23.86 -11.18 -4.88
C GLY A 112 -22.59 -11.11 -4.02
N LEU A 113 -22.16 -12.23 -3.42
CA LEU A 113 -20.91 -12.30 -2.65
C LEU A 113 -19.70 -12.75 -3.45
N LEU A 114 -19.89 -13.11 -4.72
CA LEU A 114 -18.81 -13.65 -5.54
C LEU A 114 -18.20 -12.57 -6.42
N PRO A 115 -16.85 -12.41 -6.43
CA PRO A 115 -16.20 -11.41 -7.27
C PRO A 115 -16.25 -11.84 -8.73
N VAL A 116 -16.48 -10.87 -9.62
CA VAL A 116 -16.45 -11.02 -11.07
C VAL A 116 -15.32 -10.15 -11.61
N PHE A 117 -14.43 -10.76 -12.37
CA PHE A 117 -13.36 -10.10 -13.10
C PHE A 117 -13.67 -10.15 -14.59
N GLN A 118 -13.71 -9.01 -15.25
CA GLN A 118 -13.92 -8.93 -16.70
C GLN A 118 -12.74 -8.27 -17.37
N PHE A 119 -12.24 -8.86 -18.45
CA PHE A 119 -11.12 -8.35 -19.23
C PHE A 119 -11.55 -8.18 -20.68
N ALA A 120 -11.26 -7.01 -21.26
CA ALA A 120 -11.36 -6.83 -22.69
C ALA A 120 -10.11 -7.42 -23.36
N VAL A 121 -10.34 -8.36 -24.27
CA VAL A 121 -9.29 -9.13 -24.95
C VAL A 121 -9.31 -8.90 -26.46
N LYS A 122 -8.16 -9.08 -27.09
CA LYS A 122 -8.04 -9.22 -28.55
C LYS A 122 -7.82 -10.67 -28.97
N LYS A 123 -7.21 -11.47 -28.09
CA LYS A 123 -6.89 -12.89 -28.32
C LYS A 123 -7.35 -13.71 -27.09
N PRO A 124 -8.66 -13.99 -26.94
CA PRO A 124 -9.18 -14.77 -25.80
C PRO A 124 -8.46 -16.11 -25.61
N GLN A 125 -8.02 -16.73 -26.72
CA GLN A 125 -7.28 -18.00 -26.65
C GLN A 125 -5.97 -17.89 -25.86
N ASN A 126 -5.22 -16.78 -25.96
CA ASN A 126 -3.99 -16.60 -25.19
C ASN A 126 -4.24 -16.64 -23.66
N PHE A 127 -5.38 -16.10 -23.22
CA PHE A 127 -5.78 -16.18 -21.81
C PHE A 127 -6.02 -17.63 -21.40
N MET A 128 -6.74 -18.39 -22.23
CA MET A 128 -7.01 -19.80 -21.96
C MET A 128 -5.76 -20.68 -22.04
N ASP A 129 -4.86 -20.43 -23.00
CA ASP A 129 -3.59 -21.12 -23.14
C ASP A 129 -2.72 -20.89 -21.89
N THR A 130 -2.72 -19.66 -21.35
CA THR A 130 -2.02 -19.34 -20.09
C THR A 130 -2.56 -20.16 -18.92
N LEU A 131 -3.89 -20.27 -18.78
CA LEU A 131 -4.47 -21.11 -17.74
C LEU A 131 -4.07 -22.58 -17.93
N GLN A 132 -4.17 -23.12 -19.16
CA GLN A 132 -3.82 -24.51 -19.45
C GLN A 132 -2.35 -24.83 -19.16
N GLU A 133 -1.42 -23.92 -19.45
CA GLU A 133 -0.01 -24.07 -19.09
C GLU A 133 0.17 -24.18 -17.56
N LEU A 134 -0.55 -23.38 -16.78
CA LEU A 134 -0.52 -23.45 -15.32
C LEU A 134 -1.17 -24.73 -14.77
N GLU A 135 -2.19 -25.26 -15.44
CA GLU A 135 -2.77 -26.57 -15.11
C GLU A 135 -1.79 -27.72 -15.35
N GLU A 136 -1.01 -27.65 -16.42
CA GLU A 136 0.03 -28.64 -16.71
C GLU A 136 1.15 -28.60 -15.66
N GLN A 137 1.48 -27.41 -15.14
CA GLN A 137 2.47 -27.23 -14.08
C GLN A 137 1.97 -27.73 -12.72
N THR A 138 0.71 -27.46 -12.38
CA THR A 138 0.16 -27.72 -11.04
C THR A 138 -0.57 -29.06 -10.93
N GLY A 139 -0.92 -29.68 -12.06
CA GLY A 139 -1.69 -30.91 -12.12
C GLY A 139 -3.20 -30.74 -11.91
N TYR A 140 -3.65 -29.51 -11.61
CA TYR A 140 -5.04 -29.19 -11.33
C TYR A 140 -5.78 -28.80 -12.62
N LYS A 141 -6.79 -29.58 -13.03
CA LYS A 141 -7.43 -29.47 -14.34
C LYS A 141 -8.85 -28.95 -14.25
N HIS A 142 -9.22 -28.12 -15.23
CA HIS A 142 -10.60 -27.74 -15.46
C HIS A 142 -11.42 -28.88 -16.07
N GLU A 143 -12.73 -28.76 -15.90
CA GLU A 143 -13.75 -29.38 -16.74
C GLU A 143 -14.32 -28.33 -17.70
N VAL A 144 -14.56 -28.74 -18.95
CA VAL A 144 -15.33 -27.91 -19.90
C VAL A 144 -16.80 -28.30 -19.78
N GLN A 145 -17.64 -27.33 -19.42
CA GLN A 145 -19.09 -27.52 -19.32
C GLN A 145 -19.80 -26.72 -20.41
N ASP A 146 -20.91 -27.26 -20.93
CA ASP A 146 -21.84 -26.51 -21.78
C ASP A 146 -22.89 -25.85 -20.90
N LEU A 147 -22.95 -24.52 -20.94
CA LEU A 147 -23.95 -23.72 -20.28
C LEU A 147 -24.80 -23.02 -21.34
N ASN A 148 -25.94 -23.61 -21.68
CA ASN A 148 -26.87 -23.11 -22.70
C ASN A 148 -26.20 -22.82 -24.07
N GLY A 149 -25.31 -23.70 -24.52
CA GLY A 149 -24.59 -23.54 -25.79
C GLY A 149 -23.32 -22.68 -25.70
N HIS A 150 -22.94 -22.24 -24.50
CA HIS A 150 -21.67 -21.58 -24.24
C HIS A 150 -20.72 -22.55 -23.54
N ALA A 151 -19.49 -22.66 -24.05
CA ALA A 151 -18.45 -23.40 -23.35
C ALA A 151 -17.92 -22.55 -22.19
N ILE A 152 -17.89 -23.14 -20.99
CA ILE A 152 -17.27 -22.55 -19.80
C ILE A 152 -16.23 -23.52 -19.25
N TRP A 153 -15.16 -22.97 -18.67
CA TRP A 153 -14.08 -23.72 -18.04
C TRP A 153 -14.24 -23.64 -16.53
N VAL A 154 -14.34 -24.78 -15.85
CA VAL A 154 -14.74 -24.86 -14.45
C VAL A 154 -13.72 -25.64 -13.65
N TRP A 155 -13.27 -25.07 -12.55
CA TRP A 155 -12.36 -25.65 -11.56
C TRP A 155 -13.12 -25.84 -10.24
N GLU A 156 -13.09 -27.04 -9.66
CA GLU A 156 -13.71 -27.34 -8.37
C GLU A 156 -12.86 -26.84 -7.19
N VAL A 157 -13.27 -25.74 -6.56
CA VAL A 157 -12.55 -25.13 -5.44
C VAL A 157 -12.86 -25.85 -4.13
N GLU A 158 -14.15 -26.11 -3.87
CA GLU A 158 -14.59 -26.90 -2.73
C GLU A 158 -15.76 -27.82 -3.12
N ASN A 159 -15.70 -29.07 -2.66
CA ASN A 159 -16.69 -30.11 -2.96
C ASN A 159 -17.72 -30.33 -1.82
N LYS A 160 -17.85 -29.37 -0.90
CA LYS A 160 -18.86 -29.44 0.17
C LYS A 160 -20.07 -28.63 -0.24
N ASP A 161 -21.27 -29.21 -0.13
CA ASP A 161 -22.56 -28.56 -0.37
C ASP A 161 -22.62 -27.17 0.30
N PRO A 162 -22.84 -26.07 -0.45
CA PRO A 162 -23.36 -25.96 -1.82
C PRO A 162 -22.37 -26.17 -2.97
N GLY A 163 -21.10 -26.43 -2.70
CA GLY A 163 -20.00 -26.53 -3.66
C GLY A 163 -19.55 -25.14 -4.10
N LEU A 164 -18.25 -24.94 -4.28
CA LEU A 164 -17.70 -23.71 -4.83
C LEU A 164 -16.82 -24.05 -6.03
N HIS A 165 -17.08 -23.39 -7.14
CA HIS A 165 -16.33 -23.56 -8.38
C HIS A 165 -15.77 -22.22 -8.82
N PHE A 166 -14.57 -22.21 -9.40
CA PHE A 166 -14.08 -21.08 -10.17
C PHE A 166 -14.39 -21.35 -11.64
N ALA A 167 -14.94 -20.36 -12.33
CA ALA A 167 -15.37 -20.52 -13.70
C ALA A 167 -14.90 -19.34 -14.56
N VAL A 168 -14.51 -19.67 -15.80
CA VAL A 168 -14.10 -18.70 -16.82
C VAL A 168 -14.98 -18.87 -18.05
N SER A 169 -15.38 -17.75 -18.64
CA SER A 169 -15.99 -17.68 -19.96
C SER A 169 -15.13 -16.80 -20.88
N ALA A 170 -15.07 -17.15 -22.17
CA ALA A 170 -14.26 -16.44 -23.16
C ALA A 170 -15.10 -16.14 -24.42
N GLU A 171 -15.75 -14.98 -24.44
CA GLU A 171 -16.66 -14.55 -25.51
C GLU A 171 -16.02 -13.47 -26.38
N LYS A 172 -15.46 -13.85 -27.54
CA LYS A 172 -14.88 -13.02 -28.62
C LYS A 172 -13.95 -11.87 -28.18
N LYS A 173 -14.50 -10.83 -27.55
CA LYS A 173 -13.82 -9.60 -27.11
C LYS A 173 -13.66 -9.51 -25.60
N TYR A 174 -14.23 -10.44 -24.84
CA TYR A 174 -14.21 -10.41 -23.38
C TYR A 174 -13.90 -11.77 -22.79
N VAL A 175 -13.18 -11.76 -21.67
CA VAL A 175 -13.01 -12.91 -20.78
C VAL A 175 -13.60 -12.52 -19.44
N THR A 176 -14.44 -13.38 -18.87
CA THR A 176 -15.04 -13.18 -17.55
C THR A 176 -14.66 -14.34 -16.65
N ALA A 177 -14.16 -14.04 -15.46
CA ALA A 177 -13.80 -15.02 -14.44
C ALA A 177 -14.57 -14.72 -13.15
N SER A 178 -15.14 -15.74 -12.52
CA SER A 178 -15.84 -15.59 -11.24
C SER A 178 -15.93 -16.93 -10.51
N PHE A 179 -16.42 -16.89 -9.27
CA PHE A 179 -16.82 -18.09 -8.55
C PHE A 179 -18.31 -18.38 -8.79
N LEU A 180 -18.70 -19.64 -8.70
CA LEU A 180 -20.07 -20.14 -8.79
C LEU A 180 -20.34 -21.06 -7.60
N PHE A 181 -21.51 -20.92 -6.97
CA PHE A 181 -22.00 -21.94 -6.08
C PHE A 181 -22.55 -23.11 -6.91
N GLY A 182 -22.36 -24.35 -6.44
CA GLY A 182 -22.93 -25.52 -7.11
C GLY A 182 -24.47 -25.47 -7.16
N THR A 183 -25.10 -24.75 -6.24
CA THR A 183 -26.54 -24.50 -6.18
C THR A 183 -27.04 -23.37 -7.10
N ASP A 184 -26.16 -22.66 -7.81
CA ASP A 184 -26.58 -21.60 -8.72
C ASP A 184 -27.42 -22.16 -9.88
N SER A 185 -28.48 -21.44 -10.25
CA SER A 185 -29.25 -21.74 -11.46
C SER A 185 -28.45 -21.42 -12.72
N ASP A 186 -28.79 -22.05 -13.85
CA ASP A 186 -28.10 -21.77 -15.12
C ASP A 186 -28.19 -20.30 -15.52
N THR A 187 -29.33 -19.64 -15.27
CA THR A 187 -29.48 -18.19 -15.49
C THR A 187 -28.50 -17.38 -14.63
N ARG A 188 -28.34 -17.74 -13.35
CA ARG A 188 -27.41 -17.05 -12.43
C ARG A 188 -25.96 -17.23 -12.90
N LYS A 189 -25.60 -18.45 -13.32
CA LYS A 189 -24.26 -18.76 -13.88
C LYS A 189 -24.01 -17.94 -15.15
N MET A 190 -24.98 -17.89 -16.06
CA MET A 190 -24.89 -17.12 -17.32
C MET A 190 -24.71 -15.62 -17.05
N GLN A 191 -25.46 -15.05 -16.11
CA GLN A 191 -25.35 -13.64 -15.72
C GLN A 191 -24.00 -13.33 -15.09
N ARG A 192 -23.56 -14.13 -14.11
CA ARG A 192 -22.28 -13.93 -13.42
C ARG A 192 -21.08 -14.05 -14.37
N LEU A 193 -21.16 -14.96 -15.34
CA LEU A 193 -20.16 -15.14 -16.40
C LEU A 193 -20.33 -14.19 -17.60
N ALA A 194 -21.23 -13.22 -17.51
CA ALA A 194 -21.47 -12.20 -18.54
C ALA A 194 -21.86 -12.76 -19.92
N LEU A 195 -22.47 -13.94 -19.93
CA LEU A 195 -23.01 -14.58 -21.11
C LEU A 195 -24.45 -14.09 -21.38
N GLU A 196 -25.11 -13.56 -20.35
CA GLU A 196 -26.40 -12.89 -20.40
C GLU A 196 -26.37 -11.62 -19.54
N GLU A 197 -27.07 -10.56 -19.93
CA GLU A 197 -27.16 -9.32 -19.14
C GLU A 197 -28.11 -9.53 -17.93
N ASP A 198 -27.80 -8.88 -16.80
CA ASP A 198 -28.74 -8.80 -15.68
C ASP A 198 -29.94 -7.91 -16.08
N PRO A 199 -31.18 -8.21 -15.69
CA PRO A 199 -32.31 -7.31 -15.96
C PRO A 199 -32.21 -5.93 -15.30
N ASN A 200 -31.40 -5.78 -14.24
CA ASN A 200 -31.17 -4.54 -13.50
C ASN A 200 -29.66 -4.25 -13.44
N THR A 201 -29.17 -3.49 -14.41
CA THR A 201 -27.72 -3.26 -14.57
C THR A 201 -27.27 -1.90 -14.03
N LEU A 202 -25.97 -1.77 -13.74
CA LEU A 202 -25.38 -0.46 -13.46
C LEU A 202 -25.48 0.50 -14.65
N LYS A 203 -25.45 0.00 -15.87
CA LYS A 203 -25.60 0.81 -17.08
C LYS A 203 -26.96 1.50 -17.12
N ASP A 204 -28.03 0.77 -16.80
CA ASP A 204 -29.39 1.32 -16.80
C ASP A 204 -29.59 2.32 -15.66
N SER A 205 -28.97 2.06 -14.50
CA SER A 205 -28.99 2.98 -13.36
C SER A 205 -28.25 4.31 -13.62
N LYS A 206 -27.31 4.33 -14.58
CA LYS A 206 -26.37 5.43 -14.87
C LYS A 206 -25.50 5.87 -13.70
N GLN A 207 -25.48 5.10 -12.60
CA GLN A 207 -24.78 5.45 -11.38
C GLN A 207 -23.31 5.79 -11.63
N VAL A 208 -22.57 4.93 -12.33
CA VAL A 208 -21.12 5.15 -12.58
C VAL A 208 -20.87 6.42 -13.40
N ALA A 209 -21.65 6.65 -14.46
CA ALA A 209 -21.52 7.84 -15.30
C ALA A 209 -21.81 9.14 -14.52
N GLU A 210 -22.80 9.12 -13.64
CA GLU A 210 -23.12 10.25 -12.77
C GLU A 210 -22.02 10.52 -11.75
N LEU A 211 -21.43 9.48 -11.13
CA LEU A 211 -20.32 9.63 -10.18
C LEU A 211 -19.07 10.19 -10.88
N LYS A 212 -18.71 9.66 -12.05
CA LYS A 212 -17.59 10.18 -12.87
C LYS A 212 -17.76 11.68 -13.12
N LYS A 213 -18.95 12.10 -13.56
CA LYS A 213 -19.27 13.51 -13.83
C LYS A 213 -19.30 14.36 -12.56
N LYS A 214 -19.91 13.87 -11.48
CA LYS A 214 -20.11 14.61 -10.22
C LYS A 214 -18.78 14.92 -9.53
N TYR A 215 -17.83 13.98 -9.56
CA TYR A 215 -16.56 14.09 -8.84
C TYR A 215 -15.36 14.42 -9.72
N GLY A 216 -15.56 14.53 -11.03
CA GLY A 216 -14.51 14.84 -12.00
C GLY A 216 -13.51 13.70 -12.15
N PHE A 217 -13.97 12.45 -12.03
CA PHE A 217 -13.10 11.29 -12.29
C PHE A 217 -12.86 11.15 -13.78
N GLY A 218 -11.60 10.96 -14.14
CA GLY A 218 -11.15 10.66 -15.49
C GLY A 218 -11.32 9.19 -15.83
N ASP A 219 -10.86 8.86 -17.03
CA ASP A 219 -10.85 7.49 -17.52
C ASP A 219 -10.07 6.52 -16.60
N PRO A 220 -8.86 6.82 -16.07
CA PRO A 220 -7.95 5.84 -15.48
C PRO A 220 -8.37 5.09 -14.22
N MET A 221 -9.55 5.26 -13.62
CA MET A 221 -10.23 4.28 -12.75
C MET A 221 -11.27 5.06 -12.00
N SER A 222 -12.45 4.47 -11.89
CA SER A 222 -13.39 4.91 -10.89
C SER A 222 -14.34 3.80 -10.50
N GLY A 223 -14.92 3.95 -9.32
CA GLY A 223 -15.87 3.01 -8.80
C GLY A 223 -16.44 3.42 -7.47
N PHE A 224 -17.13 2.49 -6.84
CA PHE A 224 -17.74 2.69 -5.54
C PHE A 224 -17.84 1.39 -4.75
N ILE A 225 -17.98 1.56 -3.43
CA ILE A 225 -18.45 0.56 -2.48
C ILE A 225 -19.80 1.05 -1.98
N ASN A 226 -20.84 0.23 -2.15
CA ASN A 226 -22.21 0.57 -1.78
C ASN A 226 -22.50 0.13 -0.34
N LEU A 227 -22.36 1.06 0.61
CA LEU A 227 -22.52 0.77 2.03
C LEU A 227 -23.96 0.39 2.38
N VAL A 228 -24.95 0.87 1.62
CA VAL A 228 -26.35 0.46 1.80
C VAL A 228 -26.52 -1.01 1.44
N GLU A 229 -25.92 -1.49 0.36
CA GLU A 229 -25.98 -2.91 -0.02
C GLU A 229 -25.14 -3.78 0.93
N VAL A 230 -24.01 -3.30 1.45
CA VAL A 230 -23.29 -3.97 2.55
C VAL A 230 -24.20 -4.16 3.77
N ALA A 231 -24.88 -3.09 4.19
CA ALA A 231 -25.79 -3.15 5.33
C ALA A 231 -26.97 -4.10 5.08
N ARG A 232 -27.55 -4.09 3.87
CA ARG A 232 -28.62 -5.03 3.48
C ARG A 232 -28.14 -6.47 3.47
N THR A 233 -26.94 -6.74 2.95
CA THR A 233 -26.34 -8.08 2.92
C THR A 233 -26.33 -8.71 4.31
N ILE A 234 -25.98 -7.93 5.33
CA ILE A 234 -25.79 -8.41 6.70
C ILE A 234 -27.10 -8.33 7.52
N LEU A 235 -27.91 -7.29 7.35
CA LEU A 235 -29.06 -7.03 8.24
C LEU A 235 -30.39 -7.54 7.66
N LYS A 236 -30.47 -7.67 6.34
CA LYS A 236 -31.66 -8.12 5.59
C LYS A 236 -31.25 -8.98 4.39
N PRO A 237 -30.58 -10.12 4.64
CA PRO A 237 -29.94 -10.90 3.59
C PRO A 237 -30.91 -11.33 2.49
N GLU A 238 -32.18 -11.55 2.82
CA GLU A 238 -33.21 -11.94 1.86
C GLU A 238 -33.52 -10.87 0.79
N GLN A 239 -33.10 -9.62 1.02
CA GLN A 239 -33.43 -8.45 0.19
C GLN A 239 -32.30 -8.01 -0.75
N SER A 240 -31.15 -8.67 -0.72
CA SER A 240 -30.00 -8.36 -1.60
C SER A 240 -29.47 -9.63 -2.23
N SER A 241 -28.87 -9.54 -3.43
CA SER A 241 -28.26 -10.71 -4.07
C SER A 241 -27.09 -11.24 -3.24
N ALA A 242 -26.29 -10.35 -2.65
CA ALA A 242 -25.20 -10.72 -1.75
C ALA A 242 -25.70 -11.37 -0.46
N GLY A 243 -26.80 -10.88 0.11
CA GLY A 243 -27.40 -11.51 1.27
C GLY A 243 -27.95 -12.91 0.99
N LYS A 244 -28.49 -13.16 -0.20
CA LYS A 244 -28.90 -14.52 -0.61
C LYS A 244 -27.71 -15.46 -0.72
N ASP A 245 -26.62 -15.00 -1.32
CA ASP A 245 -25.36 -15.74 -1.38
C ASP A 245 -24.81 -16.00 0.04
N LEU A 246 -24.98 -15.06 0.98
CA LEU A 246 -24.61 -15.25 2.39
C LEU A 246 -25.40 -16.40 3.02
N LEU A 247 -26.71 -16.45 2.79
CA LEU A 247 -27.56 -17.52 3.29
C LEU A 247 -27.21 -18.88 2.65
N VAL A 248 -26.76 -18.88 1.40
CA VAL A 248 -26.27 -20.11 0.73
C VAL A 248 -24.95 -20.57 1.37
N ALA A 249 -24.02 -19.66 1.65
CA ALA A 249 -22.72 -19.98 2.22
C ALA A 249 -22.79 -20.46 3.69
N PHE A 250 -23.68 -19.88 4.49
CA PHE A 250 -23.79 -20.18 5.92
C PHE A 250 -24.97 -21.11 6.27
N GLY A 251 -25.96 -21.26 5.39
CA GLY A 251 -27.11 -22.13 5.61
C GLY A 251 -27.81 -21.86 6.94
N ASP A 252 -28.03 -22.93 7.71
CA ASP A 252 -28.68 -22.88 9.03
C ASP A 252 -27.80 -22.23 10.12
N GLU A 253 -26.51 -21.99 9.87
CA GLU A 253 -25.61 -21.31 10.81
C GLU A 253 -25.81 -19.78 10.82
N TYR A 254 -26.58 -19.26 9.86
CA TYR A 254 -26.91 -17.84 9.83
C TYR A 254 -28.01 -17.48 10.83
N GLU A 255 -27.67 -16.66 11.83
CA GLU A 255 -28.64 -16.07 12.75
C GLU A 255 -28.78 -14.55 12.48
N PRO A 256 -30.02 -14.02 12.40
CA PRO A 256 -30.22 -12.57 12.28
C PRO A 256 -29.59 -11.82 13.46
N LEU A 257 -28.71 -10.86 13.14
CA LEU A 257 -27.99 -10.09 14.16
C LEU A 257 -28.90 -9.18 15.00
N VAL A 258 -30.00 -8.73 14.42
CA VAL A 258 -30.92 -7.76 15.02
C VAL A 258 -32.36 -8.04 14.58
N SER A 259 -33.33 -7.44 15.28
CA SER A 259 -34.74 -7.49 14.85
C SER A 259 -34.94 -6.79 13.50
N ALA A 260 -35.97 -7.17 12.74
CA ALA A 260 -36.26 -6.58 11.43
C ALA A 260 -36.46 -5.05 11.47
N VAL A 261 -37.10 -4.56 12.54
CA VAL A 261 -37.28 -3.11 12.78
C VAL A 261 -35.93 -2.44 13.00
N CYS A 262 -35.04 -3.08 13.75
CA CYS A 262 -33.71 -2.54 13.97
C CYS A 262 -32.85 -2.54 12.71
N ALA A 263 -32.95 -3.59 11.89
CA ALA A 263 -32.30 -3.64 10.59
C ALA A 263 -32.74 -2.47 9.69
N ASP A 264 -34.04 -2.17 9.62
CA ASP A 264 -34.55 -1.01 8.86
C ASP A 264 -33.98 0.32 9.34
N GLU A 265 -33.97 0.54 10.65
CA GLU A 265 -33.45 1.79 11.22
C GLU A 265 -31.94 1.94 11.00
N MET A 266 -31.17 0.87 11.16
CA MET A 266 -29.72 0.86 10.88
C MET A 266 -29.43 1.10 9.39
N ILE A 267 -30.15 0.44 8.47
CA ILE A 267 -30.01 0.69 7.03
C ILE A 267 -30.38 2.15 6.71
N GLY A 268 -31.44 2.68 7.33
CA GLY A 268 -31.84 4.09 7.21
C GLY A 268 -30.74 5.06 7.62
N MET A 269 -29.96 4.75 8.67
CA MET A 269 -28.81 5.57 9.06
C MET A 269 -27.70 5.53 8.00
N VAL A 270 -27.42 4.36 7.42
CA VAL A 270 -26.39 4.20 6.38
C VAL A 270 -26.73 4.99 5.10
N GLN A 271 -28.02 5.26 4.83
CA GLN A 271 -28.42 6.13 3.70
C GLN A 271 -27.88 7.57 3.83
N GLY A 272 -27.53 8.02 5.05
CA GLY A 272 -26.86 9.29 5.28
C GLY A 272 -25.42 9.33 4.74
N ALA A 273 -24.80 8.16 4.60
CA ALA A 273 -23.49 7.98 3.98
C ALA A 273 -23.46 6.72 3.10
N PRO A 274 -24.14 6.75 1.94
CA PRO A 274 -24.59 5.54 1.27
C PRO A 274 -23.48 4.78 0.54
N ARG A 275 -22.35 5.44 0.26
CA ARG A 275 -21.26 4.85 -0.53
C ARG A 275 -19.92 5.52 -0.28
N ILE A 276 -18.88 4.75 -0.51
CA ILE A 276 -17.52 5.26 -0.71
C ILE A 276 -17.29 5.26 -2.21
N VAL A 277 -16.86 6.38 -2.77
CA VAL A 277 -16.45 6.47 -4.18
C VAL A 277 -14.96 6.69 -4.26
N ALA A 278 -14.34 6.17 -5.31
CA ALA A 278 -12.94 6.43 -5.58
C ALA A 278 -12.69 6.56 -7.08
N GLY A 279 -11.72 7.40 -7.46
CA GLY A 279 -11.28 7.50 -8.85
C GLY A 279 -10.18 8.52 -9.07
N TYR A 280 -9.48 8.39 -10.20
CA TYR A 280 -8.41 9.31 -10.59
C TYR A 280 -8.98 10.60 -11.18
N ARG A 281 -8.45 11.75 -10.76
CA ARG A 281 -8.72 13.06 -11.37
C ARG A 281 -7.70 13.43 -12.44
N ASP A 282 -6.45 13.04 -12.20
CA ASP A 282 -5.34 13.19 -13.15
C ASP A 282 -4.49 11.92 -13.07
N PHE A 283 -4.05 11.42 -14.21
CA PHE A 283 -3.14 10.29 -14.30
C PHE A 283 -2.34 10.42 -15.58
N LYS A 284 -1.02 10.48 -15.43
CA LYS A 284 -0.08 10.66 -16.53
C LYS A 284 1.08 9.73 -16.29
N THR A 285 1.36 8.88 -17.27
CA THR A 285 2.54 8.04 -17.28
C THR A 285 3.34 8.34 -18.54
N SER A 286 4.65 8.30 -18.41
CA SER A 286 5.61 8.26 -19.50
C SER A 286 6.52 7.05 -19.29
N LYS A 287 7.52 6.88 -20.15
CA LYS A 287 8.46 5.76 -20.04
C LYS A 287 9.20 5.74 -18.68
N ASP A 288 9.53 6.91 -18.14
CA ASP A 288 10.42 7.05 -16.98
C ASP A 288 9.80 7.92 -15.87
N SER A 289 8.49 8.18 -15.94
CA SER A 289 7.81 9.01 -14.93
C SER A 289 6.33 8.74 -14.83
N PHE A 290 5.79 9.00 -13.65
CA PHE A 290 4.37 8.95 -13.38
C PHE A 290 3.93 10.13 -12.54
N LYS A 291 2.66 10.48 -12.72
CA LYS A 291 1.94 11.38 -11.84
C LYS A 291 0.50 10.89 -11.74
N PHE A 292 0.00 10.75 -10.53
CA PHE A 292 -1.40 10.46 -10.31
C PHE A 292 -2.01 11.33 -9.20
N ASP A 293 -3.30 11.57 -9.31
CA ASP A 293 -4.17 12.24 -8.34
C ASP A 293 -5.41 11.36 -8.17
N LEU A 294 -5.44 10.58 -7.08
CA LEU A 294 -6.50 9.67 -6.70
C LEU A 294 -7.33 10.31 -5.59
N THR A 295 -8.64 10.38 -5.77
CA THR A 295 -9.55 10.80 -4.70
C THR A 295 -10.40 9.63 -4.24
N THR A 296 -10.51 9.44 -2.94
CA THR A 296 -11.57 8.68 -2.29
C THR A 296 -12.52 9.63 -1.55
N LEU A 297 -13.79 9.28 -1.47
CA LEU A 297 -14.81 10.09 -0.82
C LEU A 297 -15.86 9.19 -0.17
N LEU A 298 -16.04 9.32 1.14
CA LEU A 298 -17.25 8.89 1.82
C LEU A 298 -18.34 9.93 1.52
N GLU A 299 -19.29 9.56 0.67
CA GLU A 299 -20.42 10.44 0.34
C GLU A 299 -21.25 10.67 1.60
N VAL A 300 -21.63 11.92 1.86
CA VAL A 300 -22.61 12.27 2.89
C VAL A 300 -23.74 13.02 2.21
N THR A 301 -24.96 12.51 2.34
CA THR A 301 -26.12 12.99 1.57
C THR A 301 -26.89 14.10 2.29
N ASP A 302 -26.79 14.17 3.62
CA ASP A 302 -27.42 15.22 4.41
C ASP A 302 -26.60 16.51 4.36
N GLU A 303 -27.12 17.53 3.66
CA GLU A 303 -26.44 18.82 3.43
C GLU A 303 -26.05 19.51 4.74
N GLN A 304 -26.89 19.40 5.79
CA GLN A 304 -26.59 19.97 7.09
C GLN A 304 -25.43 19.25 7.77
N SER A 305 -25.38 17.91 7.71
CA SER A 305 -24.27 17.12 8.22
C SER A 305 -22.96 17.49 7.53
N VAL A 306 -22.95 17.58 6.20
CA VAL A 306 -21.76 18.01 5.45
C VAL A 306 -21.33 19.41 5.88
N THR A 307 -22.27 20.36 5.93
CA THR A 307 -22.00 21.75 6.32
C THR A 307 -21.41 21.85 7.72
N ASP A 308 -21.89 21.03 8.67
CA ASP A 308 -21.34 21.00 10.02
C ASP A 308 -19.96 20.34 10.07
N LEU A 309 -19.77 19.20 9.38
CA LEU A 309 -18.47 18.54 9.29
C LEU A 309 -17.40 19.42 8.63
N GLN A 310 -17.77 20.22 7.62
CA GLN A 310 -16.86 21.16 6.96
C GLN A 310 -16.29 22.21 7.92
N LYS A 311 -17.01 22.57 8.98
CA LYS A 311 -16.51 23.52 9.99
C LYS A 311 -15.34 22.95 10.79
N LEU A 312 -15.14 21.63 10.77
CA LEU A 312 -14.01 20.99 11.45
C LEU A 312 -12.70 21.18 10.70
N ASN A 313 -12.74 21.42 9.38
CA ASN A 313 -11.53 21.65 8.59
C ASN A 313 -10.73 22.81 9.18
N GLY A 314 -9.52 22.50 9.63
CA GLY A 314 -8.59 23.49 10.13
C GLY A 314 -7.53 23.89 9.11
N HIS A 315 -6.52 24.54 9.64
CA HIS A 315 -5.39 25.04 8.88
C HIS A 315 -4.43 23.90 8.54
N LEU A 316 -4.24 23.67 7.25
CA LEU A 316 -3.15 22.86 6.73
C LEU A 316 -2.21 23.79 5.97
N SER A 317 -0.95 23.88 6.40
CA SER A 317 0.04 24.70 5.71
C SER A 317 0.36 24.09 4.35
N PRO A 318 0.32 24.86 3.23
CA PRO A 318 0.78 24.39 1.94
C PRO A 318 2.21 23.86 1.99
N ALA A 319 3.10 24.48 2.79
CA ALA A 319 4.48 24.03 2.95
C ALA A 319 4.59 22.66 3.61
N ALA A 320 3.63 22.31 4.49
CA ALA A 320 3.54 21.01 5.15
C ALA A 320 2.69 19.98 4.38
N SER A 321 2.06 20.40 3.27
CA SER A 321 1.17 19.55 2.46
C SER A 321 1.84 19.06 1.17
N VAL A 322 3.13 19.34 0.96
CA VAL A 322 3.93 18.85 -0.19
C VAL A 322 5.31 18.40 0.30
N ALA A 323 5.88 17.39 -0.34
CA ALA A 323 7.28 16.99 -0.13
C ALA A 323 8.20 17.86 -1.01
N ASN A 324 8.39 19.12 -0.62
CA ASN A 324 9.23 20.09 -1.32
C ASN A 324 10.47 20.44 -0.51
N GLY A 325 11.37 19.47 -0.38
CA GLY A 325 12.62 19.62 0.36
C GLY A 325 12.62 18.95 1.72
N GLN A 326 11.45 18.59 2.26
CA GLN A 326 11.30 17.72 3.43
C GLN A 326 11.57 16.26 3.06
N ILE A 327 12.11 15.48 4.00
CA ILE A 327 12.06 14.01 4.02
C ILE A 327 10.60 13.59 4.27
N VAL A 328 10.00 14.09 5.36
CA VAL A 328 8.62 13.81 5.73
C VAL A 328 7.96 15.07 6.30
N SER A 329 6.66 15.20 6.05
CA SER A 329 5.81 16.25 6.60
C SER A 329 4.48 15.66 7.06
N LEU A 330 4.06 16.04 8.27
CA LEU A 330 2.77 15.70 8.87
C LEU A 330 2.05 16.99 9.22
N ALA A 331 0.76 17.07 8.95
CA ALA A 331 -0.07 18.18 9.38
C ALA A 331 -1.46 17.71 9.81
N VAL A 332 -1.98 18.30 10.88
CA VAL A 332 -3.35 18.12 11.36
C VAL A 332 -4.02 19.49 11.36
N GLY A 333 -5.14 19.62 10.66
CA GLY A 333 -5.94 20.83 10.60
C GLY A 333 -7.24 20.61 11.33
N LEU A 334 -7.39 21.14 12.55
CA LEU A 334 -8.64 21.06 13.27
C LEU A 334 -9.06 22.43 13.77
N ASP A 335 -10.26 22.86 13.38
CA ASP A 335 -10.86 24.06 13.95
C ASP A 335 -11.47 23.76 15.33
N VAL A 336 -10.65 23.94 16.37
CA VAL A 336 -11.05 23.61 17.74
C VAL A 336 -12.23 24.46 18.22
N ALA A 337 -12.43 25.65 17.67
CA ALA A 337 -13.58 26.50 18.00
C ALA A 337 -14.91 25.90 17.51
N ASN A 338 -14.87 25.11 16.43
CA ASN A 338 -16.05 24.47 15.84
C ASN A 338 -16.22 23.00 16.28
N LEU A 339 -15.22 22.38 16.93
CA LEU A 339 -15.28 21.00 17.39
C LEU A 339 -16.49 20.71 18.31
N THR A 340 -16.59 21.43 19.43
CA THR A 340 -17.68 21.22 20.41
C THR A 340 -19.06 21.51 19.83
N PRO A 341 -19.30 22.63 19.09
CA PRO A 341 -20.59 22.88 18.43
C PRO A 341 -21.00 21.79 17.44
N VAL A 342 -20.07 21.29 16.62
CA VAL A 342 -20.35 20.25 15.62
C VAL A 342 -20.70 18.93 16.29
N ILE A 343 -19.88 18.46 17.24
CA ILE A 343 -20.15 17.24 18.01
C ILE A 343 -21.48 17.36 18.76
N SER A 344 -21.74 18.49 19.40
CA SER A 344 -22.98 18.73 20.12
C SER A 344 -24.20 18.70 19.19
N ASN A 345 -24.08 19.16 17.94
CA ASN A 345 -25.18 19.08 16.98
C ASN A 345 -25.50 17.61 16.63
N PHE A 346 -24.50 16.82 16.25
CA PHE A 346 -24.69 15.40 15.95
C PHE A 346 -25.22 14.62 17.15
N TRP A 347 -24.65 14.86 18.34
CA TRP A 347 -25.13 14.27 19.58
C TRP A 347 -26.60 14.61 19.84
N ASN A 348 -26.97 15.89 19.73
CA ASN A 348 -28.35 16.34 19.93
C ASN A 348 -29.33 15.70 18.94
N ARG A 349 -28.94 15.57 17.67
CA ARG A 349 -29.74 14.89 16.64
C ARG A 349 -29.93 13.42 16.99
N PHE A 350 -28.85 12.75 17.40
CA PHE A 350 -28.89 11.34 17.77
C PHE A 350 -29.78 11.08 18.99
N VAL A 351 -29.61 11.81 20.11
CA VAL A 351 -30.37 11.56 21.34
C VAL A 351 -31.84 12.00 21.29
N LYS A 352 -32.21 12.82 20.29
CA LYS A 352 -33.59 13.26 20.02
C LYS A 352 -34.30 12.45 18.95
N ALA A 353 -33.57 11.64 18.18
CA ALA A 353 -34.20 10.76 17.21
C ALA A 353 -35.12 9.76 17.91
N GLU A 354 -36.23 9.40 17.26
CA GLU A 354 -37.14 8.38 17.77
C GLU A 354 -36.78 7.05 17.09
N PHE A 355 -36.20 6.13 17.87
CA PHE A 355 -35.86 4.78 17.42
C PHE A 355 -36.78 3.76 18.06
N ASN A 356 -37.16 2.75 17.30
CA ASN A 356 -37.84 1.54 17.78
C ASN A 356 -36.84 0.38 17.96
N CYS A 357 -35.63 0.48 17.40
CA CYS A 357 -34.54 -0.44 17.67
C CYS A 357 -34.07 -0.32 19.13
N ASP A 358 -34.11 -1.42 19.86
CA ASP A 358 -33.61 -1.56 21.22
C ASP A 358 -32.10 -1.27 21.32
N VAL A 359 -31.29 -1.75 20.38
CA VAL A 359 -29.84 -1.45 20.33
C VAL A 359 -29.58 0.05 20.18
N LEU A 360 -30.33 0.74 19.32
CA LEU A 360 -30.18 2.19 19.13
C LEU A 360 -30.71 2.98 20.34
N GLN A 361 -31.78 2.52 20.99
CA GLN A 361 -32.27 3.10 22.25
C GLN A 361 -31.25 2.94 23.37
N GLN A 362 -30.57 1.80 23.47
CA GLN A 362 -29.47 1.61 24.42
C GLN A 362 -28.31 2.55 24.11
N ALA A 363 -27.88 2.64 22.84
CA ALA A 363 -26.84 3.57 22.42
C ALA A 363 -27.23 5.03 22.71
N GLN A 364 -28.49 5.42 22.55
CA GLN A 364 -28.99 6.73 22.97
C GLN A 364 -28.89 6.95 24.48
N GLN A 365 -29.17 5.93 25.30
CA GLN A 365 -29.08 6.03 26.74
C GLN A 365 -27.62 6.20 27.19
N GLU A 366 -26.69 5.48 26.57
CA GLU A 366 -25.25 5.62 26.79
C GLU A 366 -24.74 7.00 26.34
N ALA A 367 -25.19 7.47 25.17
CA ALA A 367 -24.85 8.81 24.68
C ALA A 367 -25.39 9.92 25.60
N LYS A 368 -26.59 9.77 26.19
CA LYS A 368 -27.14 10.72 27.16
C LYS A 368 -26.28 10.82 28.43
N ASN A 369 -25.63 9.72 28.82
CA ASN A 369 -24.70 9.71 29.96
C ASN A 369 -23.36 10.39 29.63
N THR A 370 -23.01 10.52 28.34
CA THR A 370 -21.75 11.08 27.87
C THR A 370 -21.98 12.43 27.17
N ASN A 371 -22.19 13.49 27.97
CA ASN A 371 -22.47 14.82 27.42
C ASN A 371 -21.21 15.46 26.80
N PRO A 372 -21.23 15.85 25.51
CA PRO A 372 -20.08 16.48 24.84
C PRO A 372 -19.71 17.85 25.42
N ALA A 373 -20.53 18.44 26.29
CA ALA A 373 -20.19 19.66 27.03
C ALA A 373 -18.89 19.52 27.83
N THR A 374 -18.52 18.31 28.25
CA THR A 374 -17.22 18.03 28.90
C THR A 374 -16.02 18.35 28.01
N LEU A 375 -16.14 18.21 26.69
CA LEU A 375 -15.10 18.60 25.72
C LEU A 375 -14.82 20.10 25.75
N SER A 376 -15.78 20.92 26.20
CA SER A 376 -15.62 22.38 26.25
C SER A 376 -14.43 22.79 27.11
N ILE A 377 -14.16 22.07 28.20
CA ILE A 377 -13.02 22.33 29.09
C ILE A 377 -11.70 22.12 28.34
N LEU A 378 -11.58 21.01 27.60
CA LEU A 378 -10.40 20.72 26.78
C LEU A 378 -10.24 21.78 25.69
N THR A 379 -11.31 22.09 24.95
CA THR A 379 -11.25 23.07 23.85
C THR A 379 -10.97 24.50 24.32
N ALA A 380 -11.33 24.84 25.56
CA ALA A 380 -11.05 26.16 26.14
C ALA A 380 -9.55 26.39 26.37
N MET A 381 -8.78 25.34 26.69
CA MET A 381 -7.34 25.44 26.91
C MET A 381 -6.55 25.71 25.63
N VAL A 382 -7.08 25.28 24.49
CA VAL A 382 -6.46 25.42 23.16
C VAL A 382 -7.30 26.31 22.24
N GLN A 383 -7.99 27.29 22.84
CA GLN A 383 -8.86 28.20 22.10
C GLN A 383 -8.07 28.92 21.00
N GLY A 384 -8.65 28.95 19.80
CA GLY A 384 -8.05 29.59 18.62
C GLY A 384 -7.12 28.69 17.82
N LEU A 385 -6.76 27.51 18.32
CA LEU A 385 -5.99 26.51 17.56
C LEU A 385 -6.76 26.10 16.30
N LYS A 386 -6.06 26.15 15.17
CA LYS A 386 -6.56 25.75 13.85
C LYS A 386 -5.78 24.57 13.27
N GLY A 387 -4.58 24.28 13.74
CA GLY A 387 -3.80 23.14 13.25
C GLY A 387 -2.42 23.04 13.85
N ALA A 388 -1.73 21.96 13.52
CA ALA A 388 -0.36 21.69 13.87
C ALA A 388 0.35 21.04 12.66
N SER A 389 1.65 21.25 12.52
CA SER A 389 2.47 20.55 11.54
C SER A 389 3.85 20.20 12.08
N MET A 390 4.43 19.13 11.55
CA MET A 390 5.80 18.71 11.78
C MET A 390 6.44 18.42 10.42
N GLN A 391 7.62 18.97 10.19
CA GLN A 391 8.40 18.81 8.97
C GLN A 391 9.82 18.42 9.34
N LEU A 392 10.35 17.37 8.70
CA LEU A 392 11.72 16.93 8.83
C LEU A 392 12.43 17.16 7.50
N PHE A 393 13.49 17.95 7.48
CA PHE A 393 14.25 18.30 6.28
C PHE A 393 15.57 17.53 6.16
N ASP A 394 16.20 17.23 7.29
CA ASP A 394 17.51 16.61 7.35
C ASP A 394 17.80 16.02 8.73
N VAL A 395 18.65 14.99 8.77
CA VAL A 395 19.20 14.42 10.01
C VAL A 395 20.64 14.06 9.72
N GLN A 396 21.57 14.53 10.57
CA GLN A 396 22.99 14.26 10.43
C GLN A 396 23.45 13.36 11.56
N PHE A 397 24.07 12.24 11.21
CA PHE A 397 24.68 11.32 12.17
C PHE A 397 26.20 11.42 12.11
N ASP A 398 26.84 11.52 13.28
CA ASP A 398 28.29 11.39 13.39
C ASP A 398 28.64 9.90 13.43
N LYS A 399 29.17 9.39 12.32
CA LYS A 399 29.58 7.99 12.17
C LYS A 399 30.73 7.59 13.11
N THR A 400 31.50 8.56 13.62
CA THR A 400 32.62 8.29 14.54
C THR A 400 32.14 8.07 15.96
N ASN A 401 31.19 8.89 16.40
CA ASN A 401 30.67 8.86 17.77
C ASN A 401 29.33 8.13 17.89
N GLN A 402 28.82 7.58 16.79
CA GLN A 402 27.51 6.92 16.69
C GLN A 402 26.38 7.73 17.33
N ALA A 403 26.42 9.06 17.15
CA ALA A 403 25.54 10.00 17.81
C ALA A 403 24.87 10.93 16.80
N LEU A 404 23.75 11.53 17.21
CA LEU A 404 23.06 12.53 16.42
C LEU A 404 23.91 13.82 16.38
N GLY A 405 24.44 14.14 15.19
CA GLY A 405 25.25 15.33 14.92
C GLY A 405 24.44 16.57 14.56
N GLY A 406 23.15 16.42 14.19
CA GLY A 406 22.26 17.54 13.94
C GLY A 406 20.90 17.13 13.39
N ILE A 407 19.90 18.01 13.54
CA ILE A 407 18.56 17.82 12.98
C ILE A 407 18.09 19.13 12.34
N ASP A 408 17.50 19.02 11.14
CA ASP A 408 16.83 20.13 10.47
C ASP A 408 15.33 19.83 10.45
N ALA A 409 14.57 20.40 11.38
CA ALA A 409 13.17 20.09 11.61
C ALA A 409 12.37 21.30 12.10
N LEU A 410 11.07 21.34 11.78
CA LEU A 410 10.13 22.38 12.15
C LEU A 410 8.85 21.77 12.70
N VAL A 411 8.45 22.19 13.90
CA VAL A 411 7.11 22.02 14.44
C VAL A 411 6.41 23.36 14.47
N ALA A 412 5.17 23.44 13.98
CA ALA A 412 4.37 24.66 14.00
C ALA A 412 2.98 24.39 14.57
N LEU A 413 2.52 25.25 15.48
CA LEU A 413 1.14 25.32 15.95
C LEU A 413 0.49 26.56 15.36
N SER A 414 -0.59 26.37 14.60
CA SER A 414 -1.29 27.44 13.90
C SER A 414 -2.54 27.85 14.67
N SER A 415 -2.65 29.13 15.02
CA SER A 415 -3.72 29.65 15.87
C SER A 415 -4.10 31.07 15.47
N THR A 416 -5.36 31.45 15.70
CA THR A 416 -5.81 32.84 15.62
C THR A 416 -5.20 33.73 16.70
N SER A 417 -4.56 33.13 17.71
CA SER A 417 -3.93 33.83 18.84
C SER A 417 -2.66 33.08 19.26
N PRO A 418 -1.57 33.11 18.46
CA PRO A 418 -0.37 32.32 18.74
C PRO A 418 0.31 32.69 20.07
N ALA A 419 0.15 33.94 20.53
CA ALA A 419 0.66 34.38 21.83
C ALA A 419 0.07 33.59 23.01
N THR A 420 -1.20 33.14 22.93
CA THR A 420 -1.80 32.33 24.00
C THR A 420 -1.18 30.93 24.09
N LEU A 421 -0.66 30.41 22.97
CA LEU A 421 0.03 29.12 22.93
C LEU A 421 1.41 29.17 23.60
N VAL A 422 2.06 30.34 23.68
CA VAL A 422 3.31 30.50 24.43
C VAL A 422 3.11 30.17 25.91
N GLY A 423 1.94 30.51 26.46
CA GLY A 423 1.58 30.13 27.83
C GLY A 423 1.54 28.62 28.06
N LEU A 424 1.32 27.81 27.01
CA LEU A 424 1.40 26.34 27.11
C LEU A 424 2.85 25.86 27.24
N LEU A 425 3.79 26.49 26.52
CA LEU A 425 5.22 26.18 26.63
C LEU A 425 5.77 26.45 28.03
N ALA A 426 5.25 27.47 28.72
CA ALA A 426 5.64 27.76 30.11
C ALA A 426 5.30 26.62 31.10
N ASN A 427 4.41 25.68 30.72
CA ASN A 427 4.12 24.49 31.51
C ASN A 427 5.06 23.31 31.22
N VAL A 428 5.92 23.41 30.19
CA VAL A 428 6.92 22.40 29.87
C VAL A 428 8.15 22.62 30.77
N PRO A 429 8.66 21.59 31.46
CA PRO A 429 9.88 21.70 32.26
C PRO A 429 11.03 22.31 31.45
N TYR A 430 11.82 23.17 32.09
CA TYR A 430 12.97 23.89 31.50
C TYR A 430 12.59 25.04 30.55
N LEU A 431 11.31 25.23 30.22
CA LEU A 431 10.84 26.33 29.36
C LEU A 431 10.04 27.41 30.11
N GLN A 432 10.00 27.38 31.45
CA GLN A 432 9.16 28.29 32.25
C GLN A 432 9.54 29.76 32.10
N ASP A 433 10.84 30.04 31.95
CA ASP A 433 11.38 31.40 31.85
C ASP A 433 11.61 31.85 30.40
N VAL A 434 11.25 31.02 29.41
CA VAL A 434 11.43 31.35 28.00
C VAL A 434 10.37 32.37 27.57
N HIS A 435 10.85 33.57 27.19
CA HIS A 435 10.01 34.63 26.65
C HIS A 435 10.15 34.66 25.14
N ILE A 436 9.07 34.33 24.42
CA ILE A 436 9.03 34.38 22.95
C ILE A 436 8.36 35.69 22.51
N PRO A 437 9.09 36.62 21.87
CA PRO A 437 8.51 37.87 21.37
C PRO A 437 7.48 37.65 20.26
N GLU A 438 6.49 38.55 20.19
CA GLU A 438 5.50 38.57 19.10
C GLU A 438 6.03 39.21 17.80
N ASP A 439 7.22 39.83 17.83
CA ASP A 439 7.82 40.50 16.66
C ASP A 439 8.43 39.54 15.63
N GLY A 440 8.37 38.23 15.89
CA GLY A 440 8.92 37.18 15.04
C GLY A 440 10.40 36.91 15.21
N THR A 441 11.06 37.55 16.18
CA THR A 441 12.42 37.21 16.58
C THR A 441 12.46 35.80 17.16
N ALA A 442 13.42 35.00 16.68
CA ALA A 442 13.66 33.67 17.20
C ALA A 442 14.48 33.71 18.49
N VAL A 443 14.10 32.90 19.48
CA VAL A 443 14.77 32.75 20.76
C VAL A 443 15.28 31.32 20.90
N ASP A 444 16.50 31.16 21.40
CA ASP A 444 17.07 29.84 21.67
C ASP A 444 16.34 29.17 22.84
N LEU A 445 16.04 27.87 22.70
CA LEU A 445 15.47 27.04 23.76
C LEU A 445 16.59 26.25 24.42
N ASP A 446 16.88 26.54 25.68
CA ASP A 446 17.87 25.82 26.47
C ASP A 446 17.23 24.59 27.14
N ILE A 447 17.20 23.48 26.41
CA ILE A 447 16.69 22.20 26.92
C ILE A 447 17.90 21.33 27.32
N PRO A 448 18.01 20.92 28.59
CA PRO A 448 19.13 20.11 29.03
C PRO A 448 19.11 18.73 28.35
N TYR A 449 20.29 18.14 28.16
CA TYR A 449 20.50 16.82 27.56
C TYR A 449 20.13 16.69 26.07
N LEU A 450 19.94 17.81 25.35
CA LEU A 450 19.96 17.75 23.89
C LEU A 450 21.36 17.33 23.39
N PRO A 451 21.46 16.50 22.33
CA PRO A 451 22.74 16.23 21.68
C PRO A 451 23.43 17.54 21.28
N GLU A 452 24.76 17.63 21.40
CA GLU A 452 25.51 18.89 21.18
C GLU A 452 25.25 19.54 19.80
N GLY A 453 24.89 18.72 18.81
CA GLY A 453 24.53 19.15 17.46
C GLY A 453 23.12 19.72 17.29
N VAL A 454 22.25 19.62 18.30
CA VAL A 454 20.84 20.02 18.22
C VAL A 454 20.63 21.33 18.97
N LYS A 455 20.29 22.39 18.22
CA LYS A 455 19.95 23.70 18.78
C LYS A 455 18.53 24.06 18.40
N LEU A 456 17.64 24.09 19.38
CA LEU A 456 16.24 24.45 19.18
C LEU A 456 16.03 25.95 19.31
N LYS A 457 15.19 26.50 18.44
CA LYS A 457 14.72 27.88 18.48
C LYS A 457 13.21 27.90 18.47
N ALA A 458 12.61 28.89 19.11
CA ALA A 458 11.19 29.16 19.02
C ALA A 458 10.90 30.59 18.56
N ALA A 459 9.83 30.77 17.80
CA ALA A 459 9.39 32.07 17.31
C ALA A 459 7.88 32.10 17.04
N ILE A 460 7.25 33.26 17.22
CA ILE A 460 5.91 33.53 16.68
C ILE A 460 6.03 34.08 15.26
N LYS A 461 5.64 33.31 14.25
CA LYS A 461 5.69 33.67 12.83
C LYS A 461 4.27 33.85 12.30
N GLY A 462 3.78 35.08 12.31
CA GLY A 462 2.41 35.39 11.88
C GLY A 462 1.40 34.72 12.81
N ASN A 463 0.60 33.78 12.28
CA ASN A 463 -0.37 33.00 13.06
C ASN A 463 0.21 31.70 13.64
N ASN A 464 1.53 31.51 13.60
CA ASN A 464 2.17 30.25 13.91
C ASN A 464 3.14 30.39 15.07
N LEU A 465 3.01 29.57 16.11
CA LEU A 465 4.06 29.33 17.09
C LEU A 465 4.94 28.21 16.54
N THR A 466 6.21 28.51 16.29
CA THR A 466 7.16 27.59 15.67
C THR A 466 8.24 27.18 16.66
N VAL A 467 8.65 25.91 16.60
CA VAL A 467 9.86 25.38 17.22
C VAL A 467 10.66 24.68 16.14
N PHE A 468 11.91 25.05 15.94
CA PHE A 468 12.71 24.54 14.84
C PHE A 468 14.20 24.41 15.17
N SER A 469 14.89 23.61 14.36
CA SER A 469 16.34 23.47 14.35
C SER A 469 16.84 23.37 12.91
N GLY A 470 18.03 23.89 12.62
CA GLY A 470 18.59 23.89 11.27
C GLY A 470 18.14 25.06 10.38
N ASP A 471 18.88 25.26 9.29
CA ASP A 471 18.71 26.41 8.39
C ASP A 471 17.51 26.26 7.45
N LYS A 472 17.18 25.04 7.00
CA LYS A 472 16.03 24.82 6.11
C LYS A 472 14.74 25.05 6.89
N ALA A 473 14.64 24.51 8.09
CA ALA A 473 13.52 24.72 9.00
C ALA A 473 13.39 26.18 9.44
N GLY A 474 14.50 26.89 9.68
CA GLY A 474 14.48 28.33 9.96
C GLY A 474 13.86 29.16 8.83
N LYS A 475 14.24 28.87 7.58
CA LYS A 475 13.63 29.50 6.40
C LYS A 475 12.14 29.13 6.26
N ALA A 476 11.80 27.86 6.47
CA ALA A 476 10.40 27.42 6.44
C ALA A 476 9.56 28.11 7.52
N ALA A 477 10.11 28.31 8.73
CA ALA A 477 9.46 29.06 9.80
C ALA A 477 9.25 30.53 9.42
N ASP A 478 10.23 31.18 8.79
CA ASP A 478 10.07 32.55 8.30
C ASP A 478 8.96 32.68 7.25
N ASP A 479 8.83 31.69 6.37
CA ASP A 479 7.79 31.67 5.34
C ASP A 479 6.38 31.48 5.92
N LEU A 480 6.24 30.74 7.03
CA LEU A 480 4.97 30.66 7.78
C LEU A 480 4.50 32.03 8.28
N GLY A 481 5.41 32.99 8.49
CA GLY A 481 5.06 34.36 8.88
C GLY A 481 4.23 35.12 7.84
N LYS A 482 4.27 34.67 6.58
CA LYS A 482 3.51 35.25 5.45
C LYS A 482 2.19 34.51 5.22
N GLU A 483 2.00 33.39 5.91
CA GLU A 483 0.89 32.48 5.67
C GLU A 483 -0.40 32.93 6.40
N LYS A 484 -1.53 32.89 5.69
CA LYS A 484 -2.84 33.11 6.28
C LYS A 484 -3.45 31.78 6.72
N LEU A 485 -4.14 31.81 7.86
CA LEU A 485 -4.96 30.68 8.29
C LEU A 485 -6.00 30.32 7.22
N ASN A 486 -6.29 29.03 7.10
CA ASN A 486 -7.19 28.46 6.10
C ASN A 486 -8.01 27.32 6.76
N SER A 487 -8.94 26.75 5.99
CA SER A 487 -9.75 25.59 6.38
C SER A 487 -9.60 24.48 5.33
N ASN A 488 -8.36 24.16 4.99
CA ASN A 488 -8.03 23.34 3.84
C ASN A 488 -8.23 21.84 4.06
N GLY A 489 -8.34 21.37 5.30
CA GLY A 489 -8.60 19.96 5.58
C GLY A 489 -8.38 19.56 7.04
N LEU A 490 -8.41 18.27 7.28
CA LEU A 490 -8.26 17.63 8.59
C LEU A 490 -6.85 17.09 8.83
N TYR A 491 -6.24 16.53 7.78
CA TYR A 491 -4.95 15.85 7.88
C TYR A 491 -4.20 15.96 6.56
N SER A 492 -2.87 16.04 6.63
CA SER A 492 -2.00 15.85 5.48
C SER A 492 -0.71 15.13 5.87
N PHE A 493 -0.22 14.32 4.94
CA PHE A 493 1.02 13.60 4.99
C PHE A 493 1.76 13.85 3.68
N ALA A 494 3.06 14.11 3.74
CA ALA A 494 3.91 14.14 2.56
C ALA A 494 5.24 13.45 2.84
N LEU A 495 5.75 12.73 1.85
CA LEU A 495 6.98 11.93 1.96
C LEU A 495 7.78 12.00 0.66
N ASP A 496 9.10 12.16 0.79
CA ASP A 496 10.07 12.07 -0.30
C ASP A 496 10.87 10.76 -0.14
N TYR A 497 10.61 9.77 -1.01
CA TYR A 497 11.18 8.42 -0.91
C TYR A 497 12.70 8.42 -1.09
N ALA A 498 13.21 9.26 -2.00
CA ALA A 498 14.64 9.38 -2.24
C ALA A 498 15.38 9.92 -1.00
N LYS A 499 14.79 10.89 -0.30
CA LYS A 499 15.38 11.42 0.94
C LYS A 499 15.20 10.48 2.12
N LEU A 500 14.06 9.80 2.23
CA LEU A 500 13.82 8.81 3.29
C LEU A 500 14.81 7.65 3.16
N SER A 501 14.98 7.09 1.97
CA SER A 501 15.92 6.00 1.74
C SER A 501 17.37 6.41 2.05
N ALA A 502 17.79 7.61 1.69
CA ALA A 502 19.11 8.14 2.05
C ALA A 502 19.29 8.28 3.58
N LEU A 503 18.26 8.79 4.28
CA LEU A 503 18.29 8.86 5.74
C LEU A 503 18.42 7.48 6.38
N VAL A 504 17.61 6.52 5.92
CA VAL A 504 17.60 5.17 6.47
C VAL A 504 18.93 4.44 6.18
N GLU A 505 19.53 4.65 5.01
CA GLU A 505 20.87 4.14 4.71
C GLU A 505 21.96 4.68 5.65
N ASP A 506 21.88 5.96 6.04
CA ASP A 506 22.83 6.54 6.99
C ASP A 506 22.60 6.08 8.44
N ILE A 507 21.36 5.75 8.82
CA ILE A 507 21.02 5.38 10.21
C ILE A 507 21.19 3.88 10.49
N ILE A 508 21.03 3.01 9.48
CA ILE A 508 21.05 1.55 9.68
C ILE A 508 22.34 1.05 10.32
N PRO A 509 23.56 1.43 9.89
CA PRO A 509 24.77 0.94 10.52
C PRO A 509 24.86 1.34 12.00
N VAL A 510 24.36 2.54 12.34
CA VAL A 510 24.35 3.04 13.73
C VAL A 510 23.37 2.24 14.58
N VAL A 511 22.13 2.08 14.12
CA VAL A 511 21.10 1.32 14.85
C VAL A 511 21.50 -0.15 14.93
N GLY A 512 22.00 -0.70 13.84
CA GLY A 512 22.48 -2.08 13.75
C GLY A 512 23.51 -2.39 14.79
N GLN A 513 24.55 -1.57 14.89
CA GLN A 513 25.61 -1.75 15.89
C GLN A 513 25.09 -1.58 17.31
N GLN A 514 24.20 -0.61 17.56
CA GLN A 514 23.68 -0.34 18.90
C GLN A 514 22.74 -1.43 19.41
N THR A 515 21.99 -2.07 18.51
CA THR A 515 21.04 -3.14 18.86
C THR A 515 21.58 -4.54 18.58
N ASP A 516 22.82 -4.65 18.09
CA ASP A 516 23.44 -5.91 17.67
C ASP A 516 22.52 -6.70 16.71
N MET A 517 22.06 -6.02 15.64
CA MET A 517 21.11 -6.64 14.68
C MET A 517 21.73 -7.86 14.01
N GLU A 518 20.98 -8.97 14.03
CA GLU A 518 21.37 -10.21 13.37
C GLU A 518 21.38 -10.05 11.84
N PRO A 519 22.19 -10.84 11.10
CA PRO A 519 22.31 -10.75 9.64
C PRO A 519 20.97 -10.86 8.89
N SER A 520 20.07 -11.73 9.35
CA SER A 520 18.73 -11.90 8.76
C SER A 520 17.88 -10.63 8.88
N SER A 521 17.91 -9.97 10.04
CA SER A 521 17.24 -8.69 10.25
C SER A 521 17.86 -7.59 9.40
N CYS A 522 19.19 -7.59 9.24
CA CYS A 522 19.89 -6.67 8.35
C CYS A 522 19.50 -6.90 6.88
N ALA A 523 19.34 -8.15 6.46
CA ALA A 523 18.88 -8.51 5.13
C ALA A 523 17.46 -7.97 4.85
N ASP A 524 16.50 -8.17 5.76
CA ASP A 524 15.13 -7.68 5.60
C ASP A 524 15.05 -6.14 5.50
N VAL A 525 15.85 -5.45 6.32
CA VAL A 525 15.94 -3.97 6.27
C VAL A 525 16.59 -3.52 4.96
N TYR A 526 17.64 -4.21 4.50
CA TYR A 526 18.30 -3.93 3.22
C TYR A 526 17.36 -4.10 2.03
N MET A 527 16.53 -5.15 2.06
CA MET A 527 15.51 -5.41 1.04
C MET A 527 14.47 -4.30 0.98
N SER A 528 13.96 -3.89 2.13
CA SER A 528 13.01 -2.78 2.26
C SER A 528 13.60 -1.48 1.69
N LEU A 529 14.88 -1.21 2.02
CA LEU A 529 15.60 -0.05 1.52
C LEU A 529 15.78 -0.07 -0.01
N THR A 530 16.17 -1.21 -0.56
CA THR A 530 16.38 -1.36 -2.00
C THR A 530 15.07 -1.18 -2.76
N GLY A 531 13.96 -1.70 -2.21
CA GLY A 531 12.61 -1.42 -2.68
C GLY A 531 12.30 0.08 -2.71
N LEU A 532 12.56 0.81 -1.62
CA LEU A 532 12.37 2.26 -1.56
C LEU A 532 13.24 3.03 -2.58
N LYS A 533 14.51 2.63 -2.72
CA LYS A 533 15.46 3.24 -3.66
C LYS A 533 15.08 3.01 -5.12
N SER A 534 14.28 1.99 -5.42
CA SER A 534 13.89 1.68 -6.80
C SER A 534 12.93 2.71 -7.40
N VAL A 535 12.32 3.56 -6.57
CA VAL A 535 11.35 4.57 -7.00
C VAL A 535 11.72 5.95 -6.43
N ASP A 536 12.00 6.91 -7.31
CA ASP A 536 12.10 8.33 -6.93
C ASP A 536 10.69 8.92 -6.91
N MET A 537 9.99 8.79 -5.78
CA MET A 537 8.59 9.23 -5.62
C MET A 537 8.42 10.23 -4.49
N LYS A 538 7.59 11.23 -4.76
CA LYS A 538 6.98 12.09 -3.76
C LYS A 538 5.54 11.70 -3.60
N LEU A 539 5.18 11.33 -2.38
CA LEU A 539 3.81 10.97 -2.01
C LEU A 539 3.22 12.09 -1.18
N MET A 540 1.99 12.47 -1.49
CA MET A 540 1.14 13.36 -0.70
C MET A 540 -0.19 12.66 -0.44
N MET A 541 -0.66 12.72 0.79
CA MET A 541 -2.01 12.37 1.18
C MET A 541 -2.63 13.57 1.91
N LYS A 542 -3.89 13.87 1.61
CA LYS A 542 -4.65 14.94 2.25
C LYS A 542 -6.07 14.49 2.49
N GLN A 543 -6.55 14.66 3.72
CA GLN A 543 -7.93 14.36 4.10
C GLN A 543 -8.64 15.65 4.52
N GLY A 544 -9.93 15.76 4.22
CA GLY A 544 -10.77 16.84 4.70
C GLY A 544 -12.24 16.58 4.44
N VAL A 545 -13.06 17.60 4.67
CA VAL A 545 -14.49 17.57 4.34
C VAL A 545 -14.78 18.58 3.23
N ASN A 546 -15.44 18.14 2.16
CA ASN A 546 -15.91 19.02 1.09
C ASN A 546 -17.44 18.96 1.00
N GLN A 547 -18.02 19.63 0.00
CA GLN A 547 -19.47 19.73 -0.18
C GLN A 547 -20.18 18.39 -0.47
N TYR A 548 -19.43 17.31 -0.66
CA TYR A 548 -19.95 15.98 -0.94
C TYR A 548 -19.73 14.97 0.20
N GLY A 549 -18.94 15.33 1.23
CA GLY A 549 -18.59 14.43 2.32
C GLY A 549 -17.11 14.46 2.69
N ILE A 550 -16.61 13.35 3.24
CA ILE A 550 -15.24 13.23 3.74
C ILE A 550 -14.36 12.68 2.62
N PHE A 551 -13.39 13.46 2.17
CA PHE A 551 -12.50 13.10 1.06
C PHE A 551 -11.09 12.79 1.54
N THR A 552 -10.41 11.90 0.82
CA THR A 552 -8.97 11.69 0.88
C THR A 552 -8.40 11.81 -0.52
N ASP A 553 -7.56 12.80 -0.76
CA ASP A 553 -6.79 12.95 -1.99
C ASP A 553 -5.38 12.36 -1.77
N ILE A 554 -4.93 11.51 -2.70
CA ILE A 554 -3.61 10.91 -2.75
C ILE A 554 -2.96 11.35 -4.05
N GLN A 555 -1.88 12.10 -3.95
CA GLN A 555 -1.10 12.53 -5.09
C GLN A 555 0.27 11.90 -5.02
N ALA A 556 0.74 11.39 -6.15
CA ALA A 556 2.13 11.03 -6.27
C ALA A 556 2.69 11.58 -7.57
N ASP A 557 3.93 12.04 -7.50
CA ASP A 557 4.75 12.32 -8.66
C ASP A 557 6.10 11.64 -8.47
N GLY A 558 6.56 10.96 -9.51
CA GLY A 558 7.78 10.23 -9.41
C GLY A 558 8.39 9.89 -10.75
N LYS A 559 9.65 9.46 -10.68
CA LYS A 559 10.36 8.85 -11.79
C LYS A 559 10.51 7.37 -11.44
N THR A 560 10.05 6.52 -12.34
CA THR A 560 10.58 5.17 -12.38
C THR A 560 12.05 5.32 -12.73
N LEU A 561 12.93 4.87 -11.85
CA LEU A 561 14.35 4.89 -12.16
C LEU A 561 14.53 4.00 -13.38
N LYS A 562 14.88 4.64 -14.51
CA LYS A 562 15.15 4.00 -15.80
C LYS A 562 15.88 2.70 -15.56
N ASN A 563 15.18 1.57 -15.67
CA ASN A 563 15.76 0.25 -15.58
C ASN A 563 16.89 0.20 -14.54
N ALA A 564 16.58 0.03 -13.25
CA ALA A 564 17.43 -0.93 -12.52
C ALA A 564 17.47 -2.12 -13.46
N LYS A 565 18.62 -2.33 -14.13
CA LYS A 565 18.66 -3.21 -15.30
C LYS A 565 18.40 -4.60 -14.74
N THR A 566 17.13 -5.00 -14.75
CA THR A 566 16.60 -6.14 -14.04
C THR A 566 17.37 -7.36 -14.54
N GLY A 567 18.10 -7.99 -13.64
CA GLY A 567 18.95 -9.12 -13.92
C GLY A 567 20.16 -8.81 -14.79
N GLN A 568 20.78 -7.63 -14.72
CA GLN A 568 22.09 -7.39 -15.38
C GLN A 568 23.23 -8.09 -14.64
N PHE A 569 23.12 -9.40 -14.58
CA PHE A 569 24.18 -10.30 -14.21
C PHE A 569 25.14 -10.47 -15.39
N SER A 570 26.44 -10.43 -15.14
CA SER A 570 27.45 -10.69 -16.18
C SER A 570 28.55 -11.59 -15.62
N PRO A 571 28.80 -12.79 -16.16
CA PRO A 571 29.92 -13.63 -15.70
C PRO A 571 31.23 -12.83 -15.69
N GLY A 572 31.96 -12.90 -14.58
CA GLY A 572 33.11 -12.05 -14.30
C GLY A 572 33.84 -12.45 -13.02
N LYS A 573 34.79 -11.60 -12.60
CA LYS A 573 35.52 -11.74 -11.34
C LYS A 573 35.02 -10.70 -10.36
N TYR A 574 34.76 -11.14 -9.14
CA TYR A 574 34.10 -10.36 -8.11
C TYR A 574 34.89 -10.40 -6.81
N ASN A 575 34.95 -9.27 -6.13
CA ASN A 575 35.13 -9.24 -4.69
C ASN A 575 33.75 -9.38 -4.04
N VAL A 576 33.65 -10.23 -3.03
CA VAL A 576 32.41 -10.56 -2.35
C VAL A 576 32.46 -10.00 -0.93
N SER A 577 31.45 -9.25 -0.54
CA SER A 577 31.23 -8.78 0.83
C SER A 577 29.90 -9.31 1.35
N MET A 578 29.79 -9.59 2.65
CA MET A 578 28.55 -9.98 3.32
C MET A 578 28.04 -8.82 4.18
N LEU A 579 26.73 -8.63 4.22
CA LEU A 579 26.08 -7.79 5.21
C LEU A 579 25.89 -8.61 6.50
N ASP A 580 26.71 -8.33 7.50
CA ASP A 580 26.81 -9.13 8.72
C ASP A 580 26.17 -8.41 9.93
N TRP A 581 26.44 -8.92 11.14
CA TRP A 581 26.02 -8.35 12.42
C TRP A 581 26.22 -6.84 12.49
N GLY A 582 25.21 -6.16 13.02
CA GLY A 582 25.18 -4.71 13.09
C GLY A 582 25.01 -4.00 11.73
N CYS A 583 24.66 -4.76 10.69
CA CYS A 583 24.43 -4.32 9.32
C CYS A 583 25.65 -3.63 8.69
N GLU A 584 26.84 -4.15 9.00
CA GLU A 584 28.08 -3.73 8.36
C GLU A 584 28.45 -4.64 7.18
N TRP A 585 29.03 -4.04 6.14
CA TRP A 585 29.58 -4.80 5.02
C TRP A 585 31.00 -5.27 5.37
N LEU A 586 31.17 -6.58 5.51
CA LEU A 586 32.47 -7.21 5.74
C LEU A 586 32.93 -7.90 4.46
N GLU A 587 34.22 -7.80 4.13
CA GLU A 587 34.79 -8.54 3.02
C GLU A 587 34.82 -10.03 3.36
N PHE A 588 34.24 -10.82 2.47
CA PHE A 588 33.98 -12.24 2.67
C PHE A 588 34.93 -13.10 1.81
N GLY A 589 35.17 -12.69 0.57
CA GLY A 589 35.99 -13.48 -0.34
C GLY A 589 36.02 -12.98 -1.78
N GLN A 590 36.38 -13.88 -2.69
CA GLN A 590 36.44 -13.62 -4.13
C GLN A 590 35.72 -14.73 -4.88
N GLU A 591 35.06 -14.36 -5.97
CA GLU A 591 34.32 -15.29 -6.80
C GLU A 591 34.56 -15.02 -8.30
N GLU A 592 34.81 -16.07 -9.07
CA GLU A 592 34.88 -16.04 -10.52
C GLU A 592 33.73 -16.86 -11.10
N ILE A 593 32.78 -16.17 -11.72
CA ILE A 593 31.65 -16.79 -12.41
C ILE A 593 31.96 -16.80 -13.91
N ARG A 594 32.08 -17.99 -14.52
CA ARG A 594 32.50 -18.13 -15.93
C ARG A 594 31.30 -18.32 -16.86
N LYS A 595 31.46 -17.89 -18.11
CA LYS A 595 30.42 -17.98 -19.15
C LYS A 595 30.06 -19.40 -19.57
N ASP A 596 30.91 -20.38 -19.26
CA ASP A 596 30.72 -21.78 -19.62
C ASP A 596 29.84 -22.55 -18.61
N GLY A 597 29.26 -21.85 -17.63
CA GLY A 597 28.44 -22.46 -16.58
C GLY A 597 29.24 -23.03 -15.41
N THR A 598 30.56 -22.77 -15.36
CA THR A 598 31.39 -23.10 -14.19
C THR A 598 31.75 -21.85 -13.40
N GLY A 599 32.19 -22.03 -12.15
CA GLY A 599 32.79 -20.96 -11.39
C GLY A 599 33.64 -21.47 -10.25
N PHE A 600 34.18 -20.52 -9.49
CA PHE A 600 35.06 -20.77 -8.37
C PHE A 600 34.85 -19.67 -7.33
N TYR A 601 34.73 -20.03 -6.05
CA TYR A 601 34.81 -19.06 -4.96
C TYR A 601 35.85 -19.46 -3.93
N ALA A 602 36.40 -18.46 -3.24
CA ALA A 602 37.28 -18.64 -2.11
C ALA A 602 36.93 -17.63 -1.02
N THR A 603 36.83 -18.09 0.22
CA THR A 603 36.64 -17.24 1.41
C THR A 603 37.96 -17.08 2.15
N GLN A 604 38.12 -15.96 2.84
CA GLN A 604 39.30 -15.66 3.64
C GLN A 604 39.02 -15.83 5.13
N ASP A 605 40.07 -15.98 5.92
CA ASP A 605 39.95 -15.88 7.38
C ASP A 605 39.56 -14.47 7.82
N ASP A 606 39.08 -14.33 9.06
CA ASP A 606 38.66 -13.04 9.62
C ASP A 606 39.76 -11.97 9.58
N ALA A 607 41.04 -12.38 9.59
CA ALA A 607 42.19 -11.49 9.50
C ALA A 607 42.64 -11.21 8.05
N GLN A 608 41.97 -11.77 7.05
CA GLN A 608 42.24 -11.64 5.61
C GLN A 608 43.68 -12.00 5.21
N GLN A 609 44.29 -12.92 5.93
CA GLN A 609 45.66 -13.35 5.70
C GLN A 609 45.75 -14.49 4.68
N CYS A 610 44.73 -15.33 4.61
CA CYS A 610 44.73 -16.46 3.70
C CYS A 610 43.33 -16.99 3.37
N GLU A 611 43.22 -17.75 2.28
CA GLU A 611 41.98 -18.44 1.93
C GLU A 611 41.75 -19.63 2.88
N ILE A 612 40.58 -19.76 3.49
CA ILE A 612 40.24 -20.87 4.40
C ILE A 612 39.25 -21.86 3.79
N PHE A 613 38.52 -21.45 2.75
CA PHE A 613 37.62 -22.30 2.01
C PHE A 613 37.74 -22.03 0.51
N LYS A 614 37.59 -23.07 -0.31
CA LYS A 614 37.54 -22.98 -1.77
C LYS A 614 36.54 -23.97 -2.33
N ALA A 615 35.75 -23.53 -3.30
CA ALA A 615 34.89 -24.41 -4.06
C ALA A 615 34.95 -24.15 -5.56
N GLU A 616 34.84 -25.23 -6.33
CA GLU A 616 34.51 -25.20 -7.76
C GLU A 616 33.05 -25.64 -7.92
N TYR A 617 32.28 -24.91 -8.71
CA TYR A 617 30.84 -25.17 -8.87
C TYR A 617 30.40 -25.07 -10.33
N GLN A 618 29.22 -25.62 -10.61
CA GLN A 618 28.42 -25.29 -11.77
C GLN A 618 27.33 -24.29 -11.38
N TRP A 619 26.94 -23.41 -12.30
CA TRP A 619 25.89 -22.45 -12.05
C TRP A 619 24.93 -22.32 -13.23
N GLN A 620 23.69 -21.97 -12.90
CA GLN A 620 22.64 -21.64 -13.85
C GLN A 620 21.87 -20.41 -13.35
N LYS A 621 21.23 -19.71 -14.27
CA LYS A 621 20.38 -18.56 -13.96
C LYS A 621 18.95 -18.80 -14.45
N ASN A 622 17.99 -18.61 -13.56
CA ASN A 622 16.56 -18.63 -13.86
C ASN A 622 15.91 -17.34 -13.35
N GLY A 623 15.47 -16.46 -14.26
CA GLY A 623 14.97 -15.14 -13.88
C GLY A 623 16.03 -14.33 -13.11
N ASN A 624 15.72 -13.95 -11.86
CA ASN A 624 16.66 -13.28 -10.95
C ASN A 624 17.38 -14.25 -10.00
N VAL A 625 17.12 -15.55 -10.07
CA VAL A 625 17.75 -16.56 -9.22
C VAL A 625 19.01 -17.10 -9.89
N LEU A 626 20.11 -17.13 -9.14
CA LEU A 626 21.33 -17.85 -9.47
C LEU A 626 21.38 -19.11 -8.63
N ALA A 627 21.43 -20.28 -9.27
CA ALA A 627 21.57 -21.56 -8.61
C ALA A 627 22.98 -22.11 -8.85
N PHE A 628 23.62 -22.53 -7.77
CA PHE A 628 24.99 -23.02 -7.75
C PHE A 628 24.98 -24.46 -7.22
N THR A 629 25.79 -25.31 -7.84
CA THR A 629 25.98 -26.70 -7.43
C THR A 629 27.47 -26.95 -7.33
N GLU A 630 27.96 -27.07 -6.12
CA GLU A 630 29.37 -27.33 -5.87
C GLU A 630 29.76 -28.72 -6.39
N THR A 631 30.97 -28.81 -6.90
CA THR A 631 31.53 -30.03 -7.50
C THR A 631 32.78 -30.49 -6.77
N LYS A 632 33.48 -29.57 -6.12
CA LYS A 632 34.69 -29.85 -5.35
C LYS A 632 34.91 -28.77 -4.32
N ASN A 633 34.98 -29.16 -3.05
CA ASN A 633 35.22 -28.27 -1.93
C ASN A 633 36.46 -28.67 -1.16
N VAL A 634 37.21 -27.65 -0.70
CA VAL A 634 38.27 -27.84 0.28
C VAL A 634 38.23 -26.75 1.34
N SER A 635 38.46 -27.12 2.60
CA SER A 635 38.52 -26.20 3.73
C SER A 635 39.77 -26.42 4.60
N ARG A 636 40.10 -25.44 5.43
CA ARG A 636 41.11 -25.55 6.49
C ARG A 636 40.77 -24.59 7.64
N ASP A 637 41.12 -24.98 8.85
CA ASP A 637 40.81 -24.19 10.04
C ASP A 637 41.70 -22.95 10.22
N SER A 638 42.90 -22.96 9.64
CA SER A 638 43.85 -21.84 9.74
C SER A 638 44.91 -21.88 8.64
N CYS A 639 45.64 -20.78 8.47
CA CYS A 639 46.63 -20.62 7.41
C CYS A 639 47.79 -21.65 7.45
N ASP A 640 48.06 -22.24 8.61
CA ASP A 640 49.15 -23.20 8.83
C ASP A 640 48.74 -24.67 8.63
N VAL A 641 47.44 -24.93 8.43
CA VAL A 641 46.87 -26.27 8.24
C VAL A 641 46.66 -26.53 6.74
N PRO A 642 46.94 -27.75 6.23
CA PRO A 642 46.62 -28.10 4.85
C PRO A 642 45.11 -28.15 4.62
N PHE A 643 44.70 -27.96 3.37
CA PHE A 643 43.31 -28.12 2.96
C PHE A 643 42.85 -29.59 3.06
N GLU A 644 41.64 -29.79 3.56
CA GLU A 644 40.91 -31.05 3.61
C GLU A 644 39.67 -30.99 2.71
N GLU A 645 39.24 -32.13 2.16
CA GLU A 645 38.05 -32.20 1.32
C GLU A 645 36.78 -32.09 2.16
N VAL A 646 35.81 -31.31 1.68
CA VAL A 646 34.49 -31.14 2.30
C VAL A 646 33.42 -31.62 1.33
N GLU A 647 32.28 -32.07 1.84
CA GLU A 647 31.15 -32.46 1.00
C GLU A 647 30.65 -31.25 0.19
N PRO A 648 30.41 -31.40 -1.13
CA PRO A 648 29.78 -30.37 -1.96
C PRO A 648 28.32 -30.15 -1.60
N ASP A 649 27.88 -28.89 -1.64
CA ASP A 649 26.49 -28.48 -1.41
C ASP A 649 25.90 -27.71 -2.62
N GLY A 650 24.60 -27.47 -2.59
CA GLY A 650 23.88 -26.62 -3.53
C GLY A 650 23.28 -25.42 -2.83
N TYR A 651 23.38 -24.25 -3.46
CA TYR A 651 22.80 -23.03 -2.91
C TYR A 651 22.21 -22.16 -4.02
N GLU A 652 21.20 -21.38 -3.65
CA GLU A 652 20.55 -20.44 -4.55
C GLU A 652 20.58 -19.05 -3.93
N CYS A 653 20.66 -18.02 -4.79
CA CYS A 653 20.52 -16.65 -4.35
C CYS A 653 19.68 -15.86 -5.35
N THR A 654 18.89 -14.92 -4.84
CA THR A 654 18.05 -14.03 -5.64
C THR A 654 18.75 -12.69 -5.79
N ILE A 655 18.93 -12.21 -7.02
CA ILE A 655 19.49 -10.89 -7.30
C ILE A 655 18.46 -9.83 -6.88
N VAL A 656 18.87 -8.97 -5.94
CA VAL A 656 18.00 -7.94 -5.34
C VAL A 656 18.38 -6.52 -5.78
N HIS A 657 19.61 -6.34 -6.26
CA HIS A 657 20.10 -5.08 -6.82
C HIS A 657 21.18 -5.33 -7.87
N SER A 658 21.08 -4.66 -9.02
CA SER A 658 22.12 -4.66 -10.07
C SER A 658 22.60 -3.24 -10.41
N SER A 659 23.90 -3.09 -10.66
CA SER A 659 24.54 -1.85 -11.11
C SER A 659 25.64 -2.11 -12.14
N ASP A 660 26.20 -1.05 -12.74
CA ASP A 660 27.35 -1.18 -13.66
C ASP A 660 28.62 -1.68 -12.95
N ASN A 661 28.67 -1.65 -11.61
CA ASN A 661 29.82 -2.07 -10.80
C ASN A 661 29.64 -3.46 -10.19
N GLY A 662 28.53 -4.16 -10.45
CA GLY A 662 28.25 -5.46 -9.83
C GLY A 662 26.79 -5.64 -9.43
N PHE A 663 26.52 -6.58 -8.51
CA PHE A 663 25.17 -6.90 -8.05
C PHE A 663 25.16 -7.33 -6.57
N ASP A 664 24.01 -7.25 -5.93
CA ASP A 664 23.77 -7.80 -4.61
C ASP A 664 22.80 -9.00 -4.71
N CYS A 665 23.09 -10.07 -3.97
CA CYS A 665 22.30 -11.29 -3.94
C CYS A 665 21.84 -11.61 -2.52
N LEU A 666 20.56 -11.97 -2.38
CA LEU A 666 19.95 -12.44 -1.15
C LEU A 666 19.94 -13.97 -1.16
N PHE A 667 20.55 -14.56 -0.14
CA PHE A 667 20.49 -15.98 0.15
C PHE A 667 19.43 -16.20 1.22
N ASP A 668 18.53 -17.15 0.98
CA ASP A 668 17.50 -17.59 1.90
C ASP A 668 17.71 -19.08 2.14
N TYR A 669 18.12 -19.45 3.35
CA TYR A 669 18.50 -20.83 3.66
C TYR A 669 17.29 -21.70 4.04
N GLY A 670 16.06 -21.14 4.03
CA GLY A 670 14.81 -21.89 4.21
C GLY A 670 14.46 -22.23 5.66
N ASP A 671 15.32 -21.91 6.63
CA ASP A 671 15.09 -22.05 8.07
C ASP A 671 14.79 -20.69 8.75
N GLY A 672 14.62 -19.64 7.95
CA GLY A 672 14.45 -18.26 8.40
C GLY A 672 15.75 -17.47 8.43
N GLU A 673 16.91 -18.11 8.22
CA GLU A 673 18.18 -17.40 8.05
C GLU A 673 18.29 -16.79 6.64
N LYS A 674 18.68 -15.51 6.61
CA LYS A 674 18.88 -14.75 5.38
C LYS A 674 20.20 -14.01 5.45
N ALA A 675 20.89 -13.93 4.32
CA ALA A 675 22.13 -13.16 4.20
C ALA A 675 22.18 -12.42 2.87
N VAL A 676 22.71 -11.20 2.87
CA VAL A 676 22.93 -10.43 1.63
C VAL A 676 24.42 -10.40 1.33
N TYR A 677 24.78 -10.77 0.11
CA TYR A 677 26.13 -10.68 -0.40
C TYR A 677 26.21 -9.67 -1.53
N ARG A 678 27.26 -8.84 -1.49
CA ARG A 678 27.58 -7.84 -2.51
C ARG A 678 28.73 -8.32 -3.37
N TYR A 679 28.50 -8.39 -4.67
CA TYR A 679 29.45 -8.78 -5.69
C TYR A 679 29.93 -7.54 -6.43
N THR A 680 31.15 -7.08 -6.15
CA THR A 680 31.74 -5.91 -6.82
C THR A 680 32.75 -6.36 -7.88
N ILE A 681 32.60 -5.87 -9.12
CA ILE A 681 33.49 -6.23 -10.24
C ILE A 681 34.94 -5.86 -9.91
N ARG A 682 35.84 -6.81 -10.19
CA ARG A 682 37.29 -6.69 -10.00
C ARG A 682 38.04 -6.17 -11.23
#